data_AF-A0A424QY88-F1
#
_entry.id   AF-A0A424QY88-F1
#
_cell.length_a   1.000
_cell.length_b   1.000
_cell.length_c   1.000
_cell.angle_alpha   90.00
_cell.angle_beta   90.00
_cell.angle_gamma   90.00
#
_symmetry.space_group_name_H-M   'P 1'
#
loop_
_entity.id
_entity.type
_entity.pdbx_description
1 polymer ?
#
loop_
_entity_poly.entity_id
_entity_poly.type
_entity_poly.pdbx_seq_one_letter_code
_entity_poly.pdbx_strand_id
1 'polypeptide(L)'
;MRLFTSLFFCFAVIVSGRAQLTVLELLAAAPSNSHFNDIVSNDDLNALLDSETDLTVLVPNNDAIDAYAAAMGMTTADFIASESAVNMALYHIVPNEAIMFSALSGDSVVTTALGMPISFQEDEVVNATDVSAADLEASNGVLHLLDEVVAVSDGIYQWLDASTQHNYLTTALNFLGLDGAFSAIGAGTIFAPTDGAILEYADANDLSIIDIVYNPDFLDALLVHSVGSAALTSGDLLAAGNVTADSGDELFITSSEGAVYVNAAEVTNADNLTQNGIVHVVNEIIMPTNFLSDAIADAGLTLLDTLLTLTGIIDELSVPANYTVFAPTDSAIMEFLESEELTLDELLLDVDGLTEGLLLHVVDDLLASTDLQDGDQLITLAGDAVLVEVAEGSVMVGGAAVVQADIPADNGILHLMGAVLTPYIEGCTDEDACNYDDDATVDDGSCYELEVTTSTADNVCVDGEDGIIYVDVANAPDAILLGDYQGQEVFETEDGVFSGLLSGTYVIHVEDTAGCTTSVAVDINDPTSPALTLTVSSTPDDGSESGTITAVPSGGVAPYAIIINDADGNEVADAYLPAGDYFVTVQDDLGCRVTALVTVESSVAVVDVDGASMVLYPNPTRGTIEITNLPARWTSLHVMNVAGREMLAMQPQATGSLQWDASDWPVGVYFVQVVGEEGIST
;
A
#
# COMPACT_ATOMS: atom_id res chain seq x y z
N MET A 1 -17.54 63.16 -57.46
CA MET A 1 -17.20 64.05 -58.59
C MET A 1 -16.53 65.28 -57.99
N ARG A 2 -15.22 65.43 -58.24
CA ARG A 2 -14.30 66.38 -57.60
C ARG A 2 -14.49 67.82 -58.10
N LEU A 3 -14.43 68.80 -57.20
CA LEU A 3 -14.06 70.20 -57.44
C LEU A 3 -13.79 70.84 -56.05
N PHE A 4 -12.57 70.80 -55.52
CA PHE A 4 -11.46 71.75 -55.72
C PHE A 4 -11.81 73.23 -55.42
N THR A 5 -11.59 73.62 -54.16
CA THR A 5 -11.19 74.96 -53.66
C THR A 5 -10.90 74.74 -52.16
N SER A 6 -9.75 75.06 -51.54
CA SER A 6 -8.56 75.80 -51.90
C SER A 6 -7.38 75.25 -51.12
N LEU A 7 -6.25 75.08 -51.81
CA LEU A 7 -4.94 74.69 -51.30
C LEU A 7 -4.24 75.86 -50.57
N PHE A 8 -3.24 75.51 -49.75
CA PHE A 8 -2.12 76.31 -49.19
C PHE A 8 -2.30 77.03 -47.83
N PHE A 9 -1.82 76.37 -46.76
CA PHE A 9 -0.74 76.95 -45.94
C PHE A 9 0.21 75.84 -45.41
N CYS A 10 1.49 75.99 -45.75
CA CYS A 10 2.71 75.32 -45.27
C CYS A 10 2.84 73.78 -45.22
N PHE A 11 3.35 73.22 -46.32
CA PHE A 11 4.30 72.09 -46.29
C PHE A 11 5.71 72.66 -46.51
N ALA A 12 6.55 72.68 -45.47
CA ALA A 12 8.02 72.75 -45.46
C ALA A 12 8.44 72.89 -43.98
N VAL A 13 9.24 72.02 -43.34
CA VAL A 13 10.53 71.47 -43.76
C VAL A 13 10.76 70.12 -43.06
N ILE A 14 10.85 69.03 -43.83
CA ILE A 14 11.49 67.79 -43.37
C ILE A 14 13.00 68.00 -43.45
N VAL A 15 13.59 68.42 -42.33
CA VAL A 15 15.03 68.29 -42.07
C VAL A 15 15.15 67.64 -40.69
N SER A 16 15.42 66.34 -40.69
CA SER A 16 15.81 65.54 -39.51
C SER A 16 14.92 65.67 -38.27
N GLY A 17 13.80 64.93 -38.28
CA GLY A 17 13.52 63.99 -37.19
C GLY A 17 12.50 64.35 -36.09
N ARG A 18 11.91 65.56 -36.05
CA ARG A 18 10.74 65.87 -35.20
C ARG A 18 9.88 66.99 -35.82
N ALA A 19 8.57 66.91 -35.66
CA ALA A 19 7.66 68.02 -35.96
C ALA A 19 8.08 69.30 -35.20
N GLN A 20 7.91 70.48 -35.83
CA GLN A 20 8.36 71.77 -35.25
C GLN A 20 7.32 72.47 -34.38
N LEU A 21 6.07 71.99 -34.36
CA LEU A 21 4.96 72.57 -33.62
C LEU A 21 4.55 71.65 -32.47
N THR A 22 4.22 72.22 -31.32
CA THR A 22 3.58 71.46 -30.22
C THR A 22 2.13 71.11 -30.57
N VAL A 23 1.52 70.21 -29.80
CA VAL A 23 0.10 69.86 -29.92
C VAL A 23 -0.78 71.13 -29.84
N LEU A 24 -0.48 72.02 -28.89
CA LEU A 24 -1.20 73.29 -28.71
C LEU A 24 -1.04 74.23 -29.92
N GLU A 25 0.16 74.33 -30.48
CA GLU A 25 0.43 75.15 -31.67
C GLU A 25 -0.26 74.60 -32.92
N LEU A 26 -0.35 73.27 -33.04
CA LEU A 26 -1.03 72.59 -34.14
C LEU A 26 -2.55 72.74 -34.04
N LEU A 27 -3.12 72.63 -32.83
CA LEU A 27 -4.53 72.91 -32.55
C LEU A 27 -4.91 74.35 -32.93
N ALA A 28 -4.10 75.33 -32.53
CA ALA A 28 -4.35 76.74 -32.83
C ALA A 28 -4.22 77.10 -34.33
N ALA A 29 -3.57 76.26 -35.13
CA ALA A 29 -3.35 76.51 -36.56
C ALA A 29 -4.55 76.14 -37.45
N ALA A 30 -5.52 75.36 -36.93
CA ALA A 30 -6.69 74.91 -37.67
C ALA A 30 -7.95 75.73 -37.31
N PRO A 31 -8.64 76.37 -38.27
CA PRO A 31 -9.89 77.08 -37.98
C PRO A 31 -11.09 76.15 -37.77
N SER A 32 -11.00 74.90 -38.25
CA SER A 32 -12.10 73.93 -38.28
C SER A 32 -12.37 73.24 -36.94
N ASN A 33 -11.53 73.46 -35.93
CA ASN A 33 -11.59 72.90 -34.58
C ASN A 33 -11.46 74.00 -33.51
N SER A 34 -11.81 75.25 -33.85
CA SER A 34 -11.77 76.38 -32.93
C SER A 34 -12.60 76.17 -31.65
N HIS A 35 -13.72 75.44 -31.74
CA HIS A 35 -14.53 75.08 -30.56
C HIS A 35 -13.76 74.18 -29.59
N PHE A 36 -13.03 73.19 -30.10
CA PHE A 36 -12.19 72.33 -29.27
C PHE A 36 -11.02 73.12 -28.64
N ASN A 37 -10.40 74.01 -29.42
CA ASN A 37 -9.36 74.92 -28.93
C ASN A 37 -9.85 75.83 -27.80
N ASP A 38 -11.09 76.35 -27.88
CA ASP A 38 -11.70 77.15 -26.83
C ASP A 38 -11.93 76.34 -25.54
N ILE A 39 -12.27 75.05 -25.65
CA ILE A 39 -12.45 74.14 -24.50
C ILE A 39 -11.11 73.85 -23.81
N VAL A 40 -10.09 73.46 -24.58
CA VAL A 40 -8.77 73.11 -24.03
C VAL A 40 -7.94 74.31 -23.61
N SER A 41 -8.41 75.54 -23.88
CA SER A 41 -7.83 76.77 -23.33
C SER A 41 -8.06 76.93 -21.82
N ASN A 42 -8.85 76.04 -21.20
CA ASN A 42 -8.95 75.92 -19.75
C ASN A 42 -7.56 75.66 -19.12
N ASP A 43 -7.25 76.31 -17.99
CA ASP A 43 -5.92 76.27 -17.36
C ASP A 43 -5.42 74.83 -17.10
N ASP A 44 -6.28 73.90 -16.69
CA ASP A 44 -5.91 72.52 -16.37
C ASP A 44 -5.66 71.67 -17.63
N LEU A 45 -6.52 71.81 -18.66
CA LEU A 45 -6.37 71.12 -19.95
C LEU A 45 -5.18 71.67 -20.73
N ASN A 46 -4.96 72.97 -20.69
CA ASN A 46 -3.84 73.62 -21.35
C ASN A 46 -2.51 73.15 -20.74
N ALA A 47 -2.43 73.05 -19.41
CA ALA A 47 -1.27 72.48 -18.72
C ALA A 47 -1.04 71.00 -19.09
N LEU A 48 -2.11 70.22 -19.29
CA LEU A 48 -2.01 68.83 -19.76
C LEU A 48 -1.46 68.76 -21.19
N LEU A 49 -1.91 69.63 -22.10
CA LEU A 49 -1.48 69.64 -23.51
C LEU A 49 -0.09 70.25 -23.74
N ASP A 50 0.41 71.03 -22.79
CA ASP A 50 1.78 71.59 -22.76
C ASP A 50 2.79 70.64 -22.09
N SER A 51 2.42 69.38 -21.83
CA SER A 51 3.30 68.40 -21.21
C SER A 51 4.49 68.04 -22.11
N GLU A 52 5.63 67.72 -21.46
CA GLU A 52 6.84 67.19 -22.12
C GLU A 52 6.75 65.70 -22.44
N THR A 53 5.67 65.02 -22.02
CA THR A 53 5.40 63.62 -22.34
C THR A 53 4.63 63.52 -23.66
N ASP A 54 4.74 62.37 -24.31
CA ASP A 54 4.00 62.09 -25.54
C ASP A 54 2.48 62.09 -25.27
N LEU A 55 1.71 62.65 -26.20
CA LEU A 55 0.25 62.74 -26.12
C LEU A 55 -0.40 62.20 -27.39
N THR A 56 -1.61 61.67 -27.28
CA THR A 56 -2.51 61.48 -28.42
C THR A 56 -3.74 62.34 -28.19
N VAL A 57 -4.07 63.22 -29.13
CA VAL A 57 -5.24 64.10 -29.01
C VAL A 57 -6.19 63.87 -30.18
N LEU A 58 -7.40 63.46 -29.85
CA LEU A 58 -8.52 63.29 -30.75
C LEU A 58 -9.25 64.63 -30.85
N VAL A 59 -9.43 65.17 -32.04
CA VAL A 59 -9.88 66.54 -32.21
C VAL A 59 -11.16 66.59 -33.05
N PRO A 60 -12.33 66.63 -32.41
CA PRO A 60 -13.59 66.85 -33.09
C PRO A 60 -13.61 68.21 -33.79
N ASN A 61 -14.15 68.24 -35.00
CA ASN A 61 -14.36 69.48 -35.72
C ASN A 61 -15.49 70.32 -35.07
N ASN A 62 -15.65 71.58 -35.50
CA ASN A 62 -16.64 72.49 -34.94
C ASN A 62 -18.09 71.97 -35.08
N ASP A 63 -18.42 71.35 -36.22
CA ASP A 63 -19.76 70.82 -36.50
C ASP A 63 -20.09 69.63 -35.58
N ALA A 64 -19.10 68.79 -35.28
CA ALA A 64 -19.19 67.69 -34.33
C ALA A 64 -19.55 68.19 -32.92
N ILE A 65 -18.86 69.22 -32.45
CA ILE A 65 -19.11 69.81 -31.12
C ILE A 65 -20.49 70.49 -31.07
N ASP A 66 -20.89 71.16 -32.15
CA ASP A 66 -22.22 71.76 -32.25
C ASP A 66 -23.33 70.71 -32.17
N ALA A 67 -23.17 69.59 -32.87
CA ALA A 67 -24.10 68.46 -32.84
C ALA A 67 -24.17 67.82 -31.45
N TYR A 68 -23.01 67.61 -30.81
CA TYR A 68 -22.93 67.05 -29.47
C TYR A 68 -23.59 67.97 -28.41
N ALA A 69 -23.34 69.27 -28.47
CA ALA A 69 -24.00 70.26 -27.61
C ALA A 69 -25.52 70.26 -27.79
N ALA A 70 -25.99 70.19 -29.04
CA ALA A 70 -27.41 70.14 -29.35
C ALA A 70 -28.09 68.86 -28.84
N ALA A 71 -27.41 67.71 -28.89
CA ALA A 71 -27.91 66.45 -28.35
C ALA A 71 -28.13 66.51 -26.82
N MET A 72 -27.30 67.27 -26.11
CA MET A 72 -27.47 67.57 -24.67
C MET A 72 -28.48 68.68 -24.38
N GLY A 73 -29.13 69.26 -25.40
CA GLY A 73 -30.08 70.35 -25.25
C GLY A 73 -29.45 71.70 -24.85
N MET A 74 -28.15 71.87 -25.10
CA MET A 74 -27.38 73.08 -24.78
C MET A 74 -27.08 73.91 -26.04
N THR A 75 -26.78 75.20 -25.87
CA THR A 75 -26.15 75.98 -26.94
C THR A 75 -24.64 75.70 -26.95
N THR A 76 -23.97 75.82 -28.10
CA THR A 76 -22.51 75.61 -28.20
C THR A 76 -21.73 76.45 -27.21
N ALA A 77 -22.10 77.72 -27.03
CA ALA A 77 -21.43 78.62 -26.10
C ALA A 77 -21.60 78.20 -24.64
N ASP A 78 -22.79 77.70 -24.27
CA ASP A 78 -23.04 77.18 -22.92
C ASP A 78 -22.30 75.85 -22.70
N PHE A 79 -22.20 75.00 -23.73
CA PHE A 79 -21.47 73.74 -23.67
C PHE A 79 -19.98 73.97 -23.46
N ILE A 80 -19.33 74.82 -24.27
CA ILE A 80 -17.89 75.13 -24.17
C ILE A 80 -17.51 75.63 -22.76
N ALA A 81 -18.42 76.35 -22.10
CA ALA A 81 -18.20 76.85 -20.74
C ALA A 81 -18.55 75.84 -19.62
N SER A 82 -18.98 74.61 -19.96
CA SER A 82 -19.45 73.63 -18.99
C SER A 82 -18.38 72.62 -18.55
N GLU A 83 -18.58 71.99 -17.39
CA GLU A 83 -17.79 70.83 -16.94
C GLU A 83 -17.91 69.65 -17.92
N SER A 84 -19.05 69.52 -18.61
CA SER A 84 -19.26 68.49 -19.64
C SER A 84 -18.31 68.64 -20.83
N ALA A 85 -17.95 69.87 -21.21
CA ALA A 85 -16.94 70.10 -22.24
C ALA A 85 -15.53 69.73 -21.76
N VAL A 86 -15.20 69.99 -20.50
CA VAL A 86 -13.92 69.58 -19.90
C VAL A 86 -13.79 68.06 -19.89
N ASN A 87 -14.83 67.34 -19.44
CA ASN A 87 -14.83 65.87 -19.44
C ASN A 87 -14.75 65.30 -20.86
N MET A 88 -15.48 65.89 -21.82
CA MET A 88 -15.36 65.49 -23.23
C MET A 88 -13.91 65.65 -23.71
N ALA A 89 -13.27 66.78 -23.46
CA ALA A 89 -11.88 67.00 -23.86
C ALA A 89 -10.90 66.04 -23.16
N LEU A 90 -11.08 65.76 -21.86
CA LEU A 90 -10.28 64.77 -21.13
C LEU A 90 -10.41 63.36 -21.73
N TYR A 91 -11.59 62.99 -22.23
CA TYR A 91 -11.80 61.72 -22.92
C TYR A 91 -11.10 61.66 -24.28
N HIS A 92 -10.90 62.80 -24.92
CA HIS A 92 -10.24 62.91 -26.21
C HIS A 92 -8.72 63.05 -26.12
N ILE A 93 -8.15 63.00 -24.91
CA ILE A 93 -6.70 63.11 -24.68
C ILE A 93 -6.20 61.81 -24.05
N VAL A 94 -5.19 61.19 -24.65
CA VAL A 94 -4.45 60.07 -24.08
C VAL A 94 -3.09 60.59 -23.59
N PRO A 95 -2.82 60.58 -22.28
CA PRO A 95 -1.57 61.07 -21.74
C PRO A 95 -0.47 60.01 -21.78
N ASN A 96 0.77 60.44 -21.99
CA ASN A 96 2.01 59.63 -21.95
C ASN A 96 2.17 58.61 -23.09
N GLU A 97 1.36 58.70 -24.14
CA GLU A 97 1.40 57.77 -25.26
C GLU A 97 1.03 58.47 -26.58
N ALA A 98 1.86 58.29 -27.62
CA ALA A 98 1.61 58.77 -28.98
C ALA A 98 1.24 57.60 -29.89
N ILE A 99 -0.04 57.48 -30.21
CA ILE A 99 -0.63 56.39 -30.98
C ILE A 99 -0.76 56.83 -32.43
N MET A 100 0.00 56.19 -33.31
CA MET A 100 -0.07 56.41 -34.76
C MET A 100 -0.83 55.25 -35.40
N PHE A 101 -1.90 55.52 -36.14
CA PHE A 101 -2.66 54.49 -36.86
C PHE A 101 -1.77 53.74 -37.84
N SER A 102 -0.84 54.43 -38.50
CA SER A 102 0.16 53.82 -39.38
C SER A 102 1.14 52.85 -38.69
N ALA A 103 1.20 52.85 -37.36
CA ALA A 103 2.06 51.98 -36.57
C ALA A 103 1.29 50.94 -35.74
N LEU A 104 -0.05 50.93 -35.80
CA LEU A 104 -0.86 49.90 -35.16
C LEU A 104 -0.64 48.54 -35.83
N SER A 105 -0.69 47.47 -35.03
CA SER A 105 -0.53 46.08 -35.48
C SER A 105 -1.65 45.18 -34.96
N GLY A 106 -2.80 45.80 -34.69
CA GLY A 106 -3.99 45.27 -34.05
C GLY A 106 -4.72 46.37 -33.28
N ASP A 107 -5.89 46.04 -32.75
CA ASP A 107 -6.66 46.96 -31.90
C ASP A 107 -5.86 47.30 -30.63
N SER A 108 -5.85 48.58 -30.28
CA SER A 108 -5.14 49.10 -29.11
C SER A 108 -6.14 49.80 -28.20
N VAL A 109 -6.23 49.34 -26.94
CA VAL A 109 -7.05 49.98 -25.92
C VAL A 109 -6.14 50.69 -24.93
N VAL A 110 -6.38 51.98 -24.73
CA VAL A 110 -5.58 52.83 -23.84
C VAL A 110 -6.47 53.64 -22.91
N THR A 111 -5.88 54.18 -21.84
CA THR A 111 -6.60 54.99 -20.86
C THR A 111 -6.49 56.48 -21.19
N THR A 112 -7.63 57.14 -21.30
CA THR A 112 -7.73 58.60 -21.53
C THR A 112 -7.37 59.40 -20.29
N ALA A 113 -7.19 60.71 -20.42
CA ALA A 113 -6.97 61.63 -19.30
C ALA A 113 -8.20 61.75 -18.38
N LEU A 114 -9.39 61.34 -18.86
CA LEU A 114 -10.58 61.16 -18.03
C LEU A 114 -10.54 59.88 -17.18
N GLY A 115 -9.53 59.02 -17.38
CA GLY A 115 -9.37 57.74 -16.69
C GLY A 115 -10.22 56.61 -17.28
N MET A 116 -10.76 56.79 -18.49
CA MET A 116 -11.66 55.82 -19.14
C MET A 116 -11.00 55.21 -20.37
N PRO A 117 -11.30 53.94 -20.71
CA PRO A 117 -10.71 53.28 -21.86
C PRO A 117 -11.22 53.87 -23.19
N ILE A 118 -10.33 53.87 -24.19
CA ILE A 118 -10.63 54.23 -25.57
C ILE A 118 -9.90 53.26 -26.50
N SER A 119 -10.61 52.74 -27.51
CA SER A 119 -10.09 51.76 -28.47
C SER A 119 -9.72 52.44 -29.79
N PHE A 120 -8.52 52.14 -30.28
CA PHE A 120 -7.99 52.51 -31.59
C PHE A 120 -7.90 51.25 -32.47
N GLN A 121 -8.50 51.28 -33.66
CA GLN A 121 -8.55 50.15 -34.58
C GLN A 121 -7.79 50.45 -35.88
N GLU A 122 -7.30 49.41 -36.57
CA GLU A 122 -6.45 49.56 -37.78
C GLU A 122 -7.12 50.32 -38.94
N ASP A 123 -8.46 50.34 -39.00
CA ASP A 123 -9.25 51.02 -40.04
C ASP A 123 -9.45 52.53 -39.78
N GLU A 124 -8.56 53.15 -38.99
CA GLU A 124 -8.67 54.57 -38.58
C GLU A 124 -9.99 54.85 -37.81
N VAL A 125 -10.39 53.93 -36.94
CA VAL A 125 -11.61 54.02 -36.11
C VAL A 125 -11.24 54.14 -34.63
N VAL A 126 -11.92 55.05 -33.92
CA VAL A 126 -11.83 55.21 -32.47
C VAL A 126 -13.20 55.02 -31.83
N ASN A 127 -13.41 53.99 -31.01
CA ASN A 127 -14.70 53.68 -30.36
C ASN A 127 -15.91 53.83 -31.32
N ALA A 128 -15.82 53.20 -32.50
CA ALA A 128 -16.80 53.27 -33.58
C ALA A 128 -16.97 54.65 -34.27
N THR A 129 -16.08 55.60 -34.00
CA THR A 129 -16.01 56.92 -34.67
C THR A 129 -14.88 56.93 -35.70
N ASP A 130 -15.19 57.25 -36.95
CA ASP A 130 -14.18 57.36 -38.00
C ASP A 130 -13.25 58.58 -37.79
N VAL A 131 -11.96 58.37 -37.98
CA VAL A 131 -10.95 59.43 -38.00
C VAL A 131 -10.90 60.08 -39.38
N SER A 132 -11.16 61.38 -39.44
CA SER A 132 -11.21 62.13 -40.70
C SER A 132 -9.82 62.54 -41.21
N ALA A 133 -8.83 62.64 -40.31
CA ALA A 133 -7.41 62.73 -40.65
C ALA A 133 -6.53 62.20 -39.52
N ALA A 134 -5.79 61.12 -39.78
CA ALA A 134 -4.90 60.49 -38.81
C ALA A 134 -3.45 61.02 -38.88
N ASP A 135 -2.68 60.72 -37.83
CA ASP A 135 -1.21 60.79 -37.76
C ASP A 135 -0.61 62.19 -37.98
N LEU A 136 -1.25 63.23 -37.45
CA LEU A 136 -0.71 64.59 -37.47
C LEU A 136 0.34 64.75 -36.36
N GLU A 137 1.61 64.52 -36.71
CA GLU A 137 2.72 64.61 -35.76
C GLU A 137 2.92 66.03 -35.17
N ALA A 138 3.07 66.09 -33.85
CA ALA A 138 3.50 67.24 -33.08
C ALA A 138 4.81 66.95 -32.33
N SER A 139 5.46 67.97 -31.77
CA SER A 139 6.75 67.79 -31.07
C SER A 139 6.63 67.05 -29.74
N ASN A 140 5.44 67.02 -29.15
CA ASN A 140 5.09 66.37 -27.88
C ASN A 140 3.88 65.40 -28.02
N GLY A 141 3.64 64.86 -29.23
CA GLY A 141 2.53 63.92 -29.44
C GLY A 141 2.03 63.81 -30.87
N VAL A 142 0.78 63.38 -31.02
CA VAL A 142 0.07 63.22 -32.30
C VAL A 142 -1.37 63.71 -32.17
N LEU A 143 -1.91 64.29 -33.24
CA LEU A 143 -3.32 64.66 -33.35
C LEU A 143 -4.01 63.79 -34.40
N HIS A 144 -5.26 63.42 -34.11
CA HIS A 144 -6.18 62.80 -35.05
C HIS A 144 -7.44 63.64 -35.13
N LEU A 145 -7.86 64.05 -36.33
CA LEU A 145 -9.07 64.85 -36.53
C LEU A 145 -10.30 63.94 -36.65
N LEU A 146 -11.42 64.38 -36.09
CA LEU A 146 -12.67 63.63 -36.08
C LEU A 146 -13.82 64.48 -36.66
N ASP A 147 -14.74 63.81 -37.35
CA ASP A 147 -15.97 64.43 -37.84
C ASP A 147 -17.16 64.30 -36.86
N GLU A 148 -16.98 63.54 -35.78
CA GLU A 148 -17.92 63.39 -34.68
C GLU A 148 -17.18 63.47 -33.33
N VAL A 149 -17.90 63.75 -32.25
CA VAL A 149 -17.34 63.67 -30.89
C VAL A 149 -17.34 62.20 -30.49
N VAL A 150 -16.19 61.67 -30.06
CA VAL A 150 -16.16 60.32 -29.48
C VAL A 150 -16.94 60.38 -28.18
N ALA A 151 -18.15 59.82 -28.20
CA ALA A 151 -18.95 59.71 -27.01
C ALA A 151 -18.25 58.76 -26.04
N VAL A 152 -18.33 59.10 -24.76
CA VAL A 152 -18.02 58.14 -23.70
C VAL A 152 -18.90 56.92 -23.94
N SER A 153 -18.32 55.72 -24.00
CA SER A 153 -19.11 54.50 -24.09
C SER A 153 -20.12 54.47 -22.95
N ASP A 154 -21.31 53.95 -23.19
CA ASP A 154 -22.30 53.71 -22.15
C ASP A 154 -21.66 52.88 -21.02
N GLY A 155 -22.02 53.15 -19.75
CA GLY A 155 -21.63 52.28 -18.64
C GLY A 155 -22.24 50.89 -18.81
N ILE A 156 -21.76 49.88 -18.08
CA ILE A 156 -22.20 48.48 -18.23
C ILE A 156 -23.72 48.36 -18.24
N TYR A 157 -24.40 49.01 -17.30
CA TYR A 157 -25.86 48.98 -17.25
C TYR A 157 -26.51 49.62 -18.49
N GLN A 158 -26.03 50.78 -18.94
CA GLN A 158 -26.57 51.47 -20.12
C GLN A 158 -26.32 50.66 -21.39
N TRP A 159 -25.17 49.98 -21.48
CA TRP A 159 -24.86 49.05 -22.57
C TRP A 159 -25.85 47.87 -22.58
N LEU A 160 -26.12 47.28 -21.41
CA LEU A 160 -27.10 46.19 -21.26
C LEU A 160 -28.52 46.64 -21.62
N ASP A 161 -28.94 47.83 -21.15
CA ASP A 161 -30.28 48.40 -21.42
C ASP A 161 -30.49 48.74 -22.90
N ALA A 162 -29.41 49.16 -23.60
CA ALA A 162 -29.43 49.38 -25.04
C ALA A 162 -29.42 48.07 -25.86
N SER A 163 -29.01 46.96 -25.24
CA SER A 163 -28.85 45.67 -25.90
C SER A 163 -30.19 44.95 -26.11
N THR A 164 -30.49 44.56 -27.35
CA THR A 164 -31.71 43.81 -27.67
C THR A 164 -31.69 42.36 -27.19
N GLN A 165 -30.58 41.89 -26.63
CA GLN A 165 -30.36 40.49 -26.22
C GLN A 165 -30.41 40.30 -24.69
N HIS A 166 -30.61 41.36 -23.90
CA HIS A 166 -30.51 41.31 -22.43
C HIS A 166 -31.72 41.97 -21.75
N ASN A 167 -32.91 41.90 -22.38
CA ASN A 167 -34.13 42.52 -21.85
C ASN A 167 -34.56 41.89 -20.51
N TYR A 168 -34.42 40.57 -20.36
CA TYR A 168 -34.79 39.87 -19.12
C TYR A 168 -33.79 40.16 -18.00
N LEU A 169 -32.49 40.16 -18.32
CA LEU A 169 -31.44 40.51 -17.36
C LEU A 169 -31.61 41.94 -16.85
N THR A 170 -31.78 42.91 -17.73
CA THR A 170 -32.00 44.32 -17.35
C THR A 170 -33.30 44.51 -16.57
N THR A 171 -34.37 43.79 -16.93
CA THR A 171 -35.61 43.79 -16.14
C THR A 171 -35.39 43.24 -14.73
N ALA A 172 -34.62 42.15 -14.59
CA ALA A 172 -34.27 41.57 -13.30
C ALA A 172 -33.44 42.53 -12.44
N LEU A 173 -32.38 43.12 -13.01
CA LEU A 173 -31.54 44.12 -12.33
C LEU A 173 -32.36 45.33 -11.84
N ASN A 174 -33.25 45.85 -12.68
CA ASN A 174 -34.15 46.95 -12.32
C ASN A 174 -35.13 46.56 -11.21
N PHE A 175 -35.70 45.36 -11.29
CA PHE A 175 -36.63 44.86 -10.28
C PHE A 175 -35.97 44.74 -8.90
N LEU A 176 -34.71 44.30 -8.88
CA LEU A 176 -33.90 44.14 -7.67
C LEU A 176 -33.30 45.46 -7.16
N GLY A 177 -33.37 46.54 -7.94
CA GLY A 177 -32.74 47.83 -7.62
C GLY A 177 -31.21 47.76 -7.67
N LEU A 178 -30.66 46.88 -8.50
CA LEU A 178 -29.23 46.70 -8.71
C LEU A 178 -28.67 47.57 -9.84
N ASP A 179 -29.52 48.33 -10.53
CA ASP A 179 -29.15 49.30 -11.58
C ASP A 179 -28.08 50.29 -11.11
N GLY A 180 -28.21 50.81 -9.88
CA GLY A 180 -27.22 51.69 -9.27
C GLY A 180 -25.93 50.98 -8.85
N ALA A 181 -26.00 49.70 -8.47
CA ALA A 181 -24.84 48.92 -8.07
C ALA A 181 -23.98 48.55 -9.30
N PHE A 182 -24.63 48.11 -10.40
CA PHE A 182 -23.96 47.81 -11.67
C PHE A 182 -23.39 49.05 -12.35
N SER A 183 -24.06 50.21 -12.21
CA SER A 183 -23.53 51.50 -12.68
C SER A 183 -22.37 52.03 -11.82
N ALA A 184 -22.16 51.47 -10.62
CA ALA A 184 -21.10 51.87 -9.69
C ALA A 184 -19.91 50.89 -9.66
N ILE A 185 -19.98 49.78 -10.40
CA ILE A 185 -18.82 48.90 -10.61
C ILE A 185 -17.71 49.76 -11.21
N GLY A 186 -16.51 49.72 -10.60
CA GLY A 186 -15.29 50.32 -11.17
C GLY A 186 -14.86 49.55 -12.42
N ALA A 187 -13.59 49.60 -12.87
CA ALA A 187 -13.16 48.81 -14.02
C ALA A 187 -13.28 47.28 -13.78
N GLY A 188 -14.45 46.70 -14.06
CA GLY A 188 -14.80 45.30 -13.80
C GLY A 188 -15.17 44.52 -15.07
N THR A 189 -15.49 43.24 -14.91
CA THR A 189 -15.93 42.33 -15.98
C THR A 189 -17.32 41.79 -15.65
N ILE A 190 -18.24 41.84 -16.61
CA ILE A 190 -19.57 41.24 -16.49
C ILE A 190 -19.75 40.17 -17.56
N PHE A 191 -20.16 38.98 -17.12
CA PHE A 191 -20.67 37.93 -18.00
C PHE A 191 -22.18 38.13 -18.14
N ALA A 192 -22.64 38.64 -19.27
CA ALA A 192 -24.04 38.98 -19.48
C ALA A 192 -24.79 37.81 -20.16
N PRO A 193 -25.68 37.09 -19.45
CA PRO A 193 -26.46 36.02 -20.05
C PRO A 193 -27.51 36.59 -21.01
N THR A 194 -27.60 36.00 -22.20
CA THR A 194 -28.62 36.39 -23.18
C THR A 194 -30.04 36.09 -22.70
N ASP A 195 -31.03 36.72 -23.33
CA ASP A 195 -32.45 36.42 -23.10
C ASP A 195 -32.78 34.94 -23.38
N GLY A 196 -32.07 34.32 -24.32
CA GLY A 196 -32.17 32.88 -24.60
C GLY A 196 -31.68 32.03 -23.43
N ALA A 197 -30.52 32.38 -22.86
CA ALA A 197 -29.95 31.73 -21.68
C ALA A 197 -30.93 31.73 -20.49
N ILE A 198 -31.53 32.89 -20.22
CA ILE A 198 -32.48 33.07 -19.11
C ILE A 198 -33.76 32.28 -19.33
N LEU A 199 -34.25 32.20 -20.57
CA LEU A 199 -35.42 31.39 -20.92
C LEU A 199 -35.14 29.90 -20.74
N GLU A 200 -33.98 29.42 -21.18
CA GLU A 200 -33.58 28.02 -21.05
C GLU A 200 -33.44 27.61 -19.58
N TYR A 201 -32.82 28.45 -18.74
CA TYR A 201 -32.77 28.25 -17.30
C TYR A 201 -34.17 28.20 -16.67
N ALA A 202 -35.07 29.09 -17.08
CA ALA A 202 -36.44 29.12 -16.58
C ALA A 202 -37.18 27.81 -16.89
N ASP A 203 -37.07 27.35 -18.13
CA ASP A 203 -37.70 26.13 -18.61
C ASP A 203 -37.11 24.89 -17.90
N ALA A 204 -35.79 24.85 -17.67
CA ALA A 204 -35.11 23.76 -16.98
C ALA A 204 -35.54 23.63 -15.49
N ASN A 205 -35.93 24.74 -14.87
CA ASN A 205 -36.31 24.80 -13.45
C ASN A 205 -37.84 24.92 -13.22
N ASP A 206 -38.65 24.72 -14.26
CA ASP A 206 -40.12 24.87 -14.21
C ASP A 206 -40.58 26.26 -13.69
N LEU A 207 -39.83 27.32 -14.00
CA LEU A 207 -40.11 28.71 -13.58
C LEU A 207 -40.75 29.53 -14.70
N SER A 208 -41.64 30.46 -14.34
CA SER A 208 -42.04 31.52 -15.28
C SER A 208 -41.03 32.67 -15.25
N ILE A 209 -40.95 33.47 -16.31
CA ILE A 209 -40.08 34.67 -16.35
C ILE A 209 -40.32 35.63 -15.17
N ILE A 210 -41.56 35.70 -14.65
CA ILE A 210 -41.87 36.54 -13.49
C ILE A 210 -41.36 35.91 -12.19
N ASP A 211 -41.32 34.59 -12.11
CA ASP A 211 -40.89 33.87 -10.92
C ASP A 211 -39.36 33.78 -10.80
N ILE A 212 -38.63 33.90 -11.91
CA ILE A 212 -37.15 33.91 -11.94
C ILE A 212 -36.57 34.95 -10.98
N VAL A 213 -37.09 36.19 -10.97
CA VAL A 213 -36.58 37.26 -10.10
C VAL A 213 -36.86 37.04 -8.61
N TYR A 214 -37.60 35.99 -8.27
CA TYR A 214 -37.85 35.55 -6.90
C TYR A 214 -37.18 34.21 -6.57
N ASN A 215 -36.57 33.54 -7.56
CA ASN A 215 -35.85 32.29 -7.34
C ASN A 215 -34.48 32.59 -6.70
N PRO A 216 -34.18 32.01 -5.52
CA PRO A 216 -32.94 32.31 -4.81
C PRO A 216 -31.69 31.90 -5.60
N ASP A 217 -31.71 30.75 -6.27
CA ASP A 217 -30.56 30.21 -7.01
C ASP A 217 -30.17 31.13 -8.18
N PHE A 218 -31.16 31.67 -8.89
CA PHE A 218 -30.96 32.68 -9.92
C PHE A 218 -30.39 33.98 -9.33
N LEU A 219 -30.86 34.42 -8.16
CA LEU A 219 -30.35 35.63 -7.52
C LEU A 219 -28.90 35.47 -7.07
N ASP A 220 -28.53 34.28 -6.57
CA ASP A 220 -27.16 33.96 -6.19
C ASP A 220 -26.25 33.88 -7.44
N ALA A 221 -26.75 33.29 -8.53
CA ALA A 221 -26.05 33.26 -9.81
C ALA A 221 -25.73 34.67 -10.36
N LEU A 222 -26.57 35.68 -10.12
CA LEU A 222 -26.29 37.05 -10.59
C LEU A 222 -24.98 37.64 -10.05
N LEU A 223 -24.52 37.23 -8.86
CA LEU A 223 -23.24 37.65 -8.29
C LEU A 223 -22.05 36.87 -8.88
N VAL A 224 -22.28 35.64 -9.33
CA VAL A 224 -21.28 34.81 -10.03
C VAL A 224 -20.93 35.43 -11.40
N HIS A 225 -21.88 36.14 -12.01
CA HIS A 225 -21.72 36.80 -13.31
C HIS A 225 -20.87 38.08 -13.27
N SER A 226 -20.34 38.51 -12.11
CA SER A 226 -19.53 39.73 -12.00
C SER A 226 -18.15 39.49 -11.40
N VAL A 227 -17.16 40.18 -11.97
CA VAL A 227 -15.79 40.28 -11.43
C VAL A 227 -15.46 41.77 -11.29
N GLY A 228 -15.70 42.34 -10.12
CA GLY A 228 -15.48 43.76 -9.85
C GLY A 228 -14.02 44.15 -9.65
N SER A 229 -13.12 43.17 -9.54
CA SER A 229 -11.69 43.38 -9.25
C SER A 229 -10.87 43.84 -10.46
N ALA A 230 -11.29 43.50 -11.68
CA ALA A 230 -10.57 43.82 -12.91
C ALA A 230 -11.47 43.78 -14.16
N ALA A 231 -11.14 44.62 -15.15
CA ALA A 231 -11.66 44.54 -16.51
C ALA A 231 -10.75 43.60 -17.33
N LEU A 232 -11.24 42.40 -17.61
CA LEU A 232 -10.50 41.30 -18.20
C LEU A 232 -11.00 41.08 -19.62
N THR A 233 -10.10 41.13 -20.60
CA THR A 233 -10.40 40.72 -21.97
C THR A 233 -10.52 39.19 -22.07
N SER A 234 -11.08 38.68 -23.16
CA SER A 234 -11.10 37.24 -23.45
C SER A 234 -9.69 36.63 -23.42
N GLY A 235 -8.68 37.38 -23.89
CA GLY A 235 -7.27 37.01 -23.80
C GLY A 235 -6.75 36.96 -22.36
N ASP A 236 -7.13 37.91 -21.52
CA ASP A 236 -6.76 37.92 -20.10
C ASP A 236 -7.42 36.76 -19.34
N LEU A 237 -8.70 36.48 -19.61
CA LEU A 237 -9.43 35.35 -19.04
C LEU A 237 -8.73 34.02 -19.36
N LEU A 238 -8.38 33.81 -20.64
CA LEU A 238 -7.65 32.61 -21.06
C LEU A 238 -6.24 32.51 -20.46
N ALA A 239 -5.57 33.65 -20.25
CA ALA A 239 -4.25 33.68 -19.63
C ALA A 239 -4.31 33.39 -18.12
N ALA A 240 -5.39 33.78 -17.45
CA ALA A 240 -5.61 33.52 -16.03
C ALA A 240 -5.99 32.04 -15.77
N GLY A 241 -6.80 31.44 -16.63
CA GLY A 241 -7.28 30.06 -16.51
C GLY A 241 -8.41 29.91 -15.48
N ASN A 242 -8.34 30.61 -14.35
CA ASN A 242 -9.46 30.78 -13.42
C ASN A 242 -9.56 32.24 -12.96
N VAL A 243 -10.77 32.67 -12.59
CA VAL A 243 -11.02 34.00 -12.03
C VAL A 243 -12.04 33.92 -10.90
N THR A 244 -11.83 34.67 -9.83
CA THR A 244 -12.79 34.71 -8.71
C THR A 244 -13.89 35.73 -8.98
N ALA A 245 -15.14 35.29 -8.95
CA ALA A 245 -16.32 36.16 -9.03
C ALA A 245 -16.51 36.98 -7.75
N ASP A 246 -17.37 38.00 -7.81
CA ASP A 246 -17.70 38.83 -6.65
C ASP A 246 -18.49 38.06 -5.57
N SER A 247 -19.13 36.94 -5.94
CA SER A 247 -19.67 35.97 -4.98
C SER A 247 -18.60 35.32 -4.11
N GLY A 248 -17.37 35.23 -4.61
CA GLY A 248 -16.28 34.43 -4.05
C GLY A 248 -16.05 33.09 -4.77
N ASP A 249 -16.96 32.70 -5.67
CA ASP A 249 -16.84 31.46 -6.45
C ASP A 249 -15.72 31.54 -7.49
N GLU A 250 -15.06 30.42 -7.76
CA GLU A 250 -14.11 30.33 -8.87
C GLU A 250 -14.83 30.04 -10.19
N LEU A 251 -14.52 30.85 -11.20
CA LEU A 251 -14.94 30.68 -12.58
C LEU A 251 -13.81 30.03 -13.36
N PHE A 252 -14.07 28.86 -13.94
CA PHE A 252 -13.11 28.10 -14.73
C PHE A 252 -13.16 28.56 -16.18
N ILE A 253 -12.04 29.09 -16.67
CA ILE A 253 -11.92 29.58 -18.04
C ILE A 253 -11.27 28.51 -18.90
N THR A 254 -12.01 28.03 -19.90
CA THR A 254 -11.50 27.05 -20.85
C THR A 254 -11.61 27.54 -22.29
N SER A 255 -10.87 26.90 -23.20
CA SER A 255 -11.03 27.12 -24.64
C SER A 255 -11.25 25.81 -25.36
N SER A 256 -12.30 25.76 -26.18
CA SER A 256 -12.62 24.62 -27.02
C SER A 256 -13.01 25.11 -28.41
N GLU A 257 -12.39 24.55 -29.44
CA GLU A 257 -12.61 24.93 -30.85
C GLU A 257 -12.43 26.43 -31.18
N GLY A 258 -11.71 27.18 -30.33
CA GLY A 258 -11.49 28.62 -30.48
C GLY A 258 -12.56 29.51 -29.83
N ALA A 259 -13.59 28.92 -29.22
CA ALA A 259 -14.53 29.62 -28.35
C ALA A 259 -14.01 29.60 -26.89
N VAL A 260 -14.28 30.67 -26.15
CA VAL A 260 -13.97 30.81 -24.72
C VAL A 260 -15.19 30.39 -23.92
N TYR A 261 -14.98 29.57 -22.88
CA TYR A 261 -16.03 29.13 -21.97
C TYR A 261 -15.70 29.58 -20.56
N VAL A 262 -16.74 29.97 -19.83
CA VAL A 262 -16.71 30.25 -18.40
C VAL A 262 -17.60 29.23 -17.71
N ASN A 263 -16.98 28.29 -16.99
CA ASN A 263 -17.60 27.03 -16.63
C ASN A 263 -18.15 26.34 -17.90
N ALA A 264 -19.46 26.10 -17.97
CA ALA A 264 -20.13 25.56 -19.15
C ALA A 264 -20.58 26.63 -20.16
N ALA A 265 -20.63 27.91 -19.77
CA ALA A 265 -21.20 28.97 -20.58
C ALA A 265 -20.23 29.47 -21.65
N GLU A 266 -20.65 29.44 -22.92
CA GLU A 266 -19.87 29.95 -24.06
C GLU A 266 -19.93 31.48 -24.12
N VAL A 267 -18.77 32.13 -24.24
CA VAL A 267 -18.67 33.55 -24.54
C VAL A 267 -18.92 33.78 -26.04
N THR A 268 -20.18 34.05 -26.38
CA THR A 268 -20.65 34.26 -27.76
C THR A 268 -20.26 35.59 -28.38
N ASN A 269 -20.05 36.62 -27.55
CA ASN A 269 -19.53 37.92 -27.97
C ASN A 269 -18.67 38.51 -26.86
N ALA A 270 -17.36 38.52 -27.07
CA ALA A 270 -16.37 38.95 -26.07
C ALA A 270 -16.01 40.43 -26.20
N ASP A 271 -15.34 40.95 -25.18
CA ASP A 271 -14.55 42.20 -25.22
C ASP A 271 -15.37 43.47 -25.50
N ASN A 272 -16.64 43.52 -25.08
CA ASN A 272 -17.47 44.71 -25.26
C ASN A 272 -17.08 45.77 -24.23
N LEU A 273 -16.27 46.74 -24.66
CA LEU A 273 -15.76 47.81 -23.80
C LEU A 273 -16.86 48.82 -23.44
N THR A 274 -16.93 49.16 -22.16
CA THR A 274 -17.88 50.13 -21.57
C THR A 274 -17.13 51.17 -20.74
N GLN A 275 -17.83 52.20 -20.23
CA GLN A 275 -17.20 53.26 -19.43
C GLN A 275 -16.46 52.72 -18.20
N ASN A 276 -17.02 51.66 -17.62
CA ASN A 276 -16.65 51.13 -16.32
C ASN A 276 -16.40 49.61 -16.38
N GLY A 277 -15.93 49.08 -17.51
CA GLY A 277 -15.55 47.67 -17.57
C GLY A 277 -15.72 47.02 -18.94
N ILE A 278 -15.70 45.70 -18.94
CA ILE A 278 -15.88 44.86 -20.14
C ILE A 278 -17.10 43.97 -19.93
N VAL A 279 -17.92 43.83 -20.98
CA VAL A 279 -19.04 42.88 -21.02
C VAL A 279 -18.70 41.74 -21.98
N HIS A 280 -18.83 40.52 -21.48
CA HIS A 280 -18.76 39.28 -22.26
C HIS A 280 -20.17 38.69 -22.33
N VAL A 281 -20.73 38.52 -23.52
CA VAL A 281 -22.06 37.93 -23.69
C VAL A 281 -21.96 36.42 -23.61
N VAL A 282 -22.72 35.81 -22.72
CA VAL A 282 -22.73 34.35 -22.50
C VAL A 282 -24.07 33.73 -22.90
N ASN A 283 -24.02 32.52 -23.45
CA ASN A 283 -25.22 31.79 -23.92
C ASN A 283 -25.96 31.03 -22.81
N GLU A 284 -25.37 30.91 -21.62
CA GLU A 284 -25.92 30.19 -20.48
C GLU A 284 -25.81 31.03 -19.20
N ILE A 285 -26.64 30.72 -18.20
CA ILE A 285 -26.47 31.26 -16.85
C ILE A 285 -25.32 30.52 -16.19
N ILE A 286 -24.34 31.28 -15.69
CA ILE A 286 -23.23 30.75 -14.92
C ILE A 286 -23.74 30.54 -13.50
N MET A 287 -23.88 29.27 -13.13
CA MET A 287 -24.23 28.87 -11.76
C MET A 287 -22.95 28.74 -10.91
N PRO A 288 -23.05 28.92 -9.57
CA PRO A 288 -22.01 28.49 -8.67
C PRO A 288 -21.70 27.00 -8.92
N THR A 289 -20.41 26.64 -8.95
CA THR A 289 -20.03 25.23 -9.03
C THR A 289 -20.30 24.54 -7.71
N ASN A 290 -20.85 23.34 -7.75
CA ASN A 290 -21.01 22.47 -6.59
C ASN A 290 -20.16 21.22 -6.82
N PHE A 291 -18.89 21.27 -6.40
CA PHE A 291 -17.98 20.15 -6.57
C PHE A 291 -18.13 19.11 -5.47
N LEU A 292 -17.38 18.02 -5.57
CA LEU A 292 -17.35 16.95 -4.57
C LEU A 292 -16.94 17.47 -3.19
N SER A 293 -16.06 18.47 -3.10
CA SER A 293 -15.73 19.14 -1.84
C SER A 293 -16.95 19.79 -1.20
N ASP A 294 -17.77 20.50 -1.98
CA ASP A 294 -19.03 21.11 -1.51
C ASP A 294 -20.05 20.04 -1.12
N ALA A 295 -20.20 19.00 -1.94
CA ALA A 295 -21.10 17.87 -1.66
C ALA A 295 -20.74 17.14 -0.36
N ILE A 296 -19.44 17.00 -0.05
CA ILE A 296 -18.93 16.42 1.21
C ILE A 296 -19.30 17.33 2.40
N ALA A 297 -19.12 18.64 2.25
CA ALA A 297 -19.48 19.61 3.28
C ALA A 297 -21.00 19.64 3.54
N ASP A 298 -21.81 19.62 2.48
CA ASP A 298 -23.28 19.62 2.53
C ASP A 298 -23.84 18.31 3.12
N ALA A 299 -23.16 17.19 2.88
CA ALA A 299 -23.46 15.91 3.51
C ALA A 299 -23.10 15.89 5.02
N GLY A 300 -22.40 16.92 5.52
CA GLY A 300 -22.03 17.06 6.93
C GLY A 300 -20.91 16.11 7.36
N LEU A 301 -20.05 15.70 6.44
CA LEU A 301 -18.92 14.78 6.68
C LEU A 301 -17.72 15.51 7.26
N THR A 302 -17.89 16.11 8.44
CA THR A 302 -16.94 17.07 9.00
C THR A 302 -15.56 16.48 9.28
N LEU A 303 -15.49 15.20 9.66
CA LEU A 303 -14.23 14.53 9.91
C LEU A 303 -13.52 14.21 8.60
N LEU A 304 -14.25 13.69 7.61
CA LEU A 304 -13.69 13.41 6.29
C LEU A 304 -13.17 14.68 5.62
N ASP A 305 -13.95 15.76 5.62
CA ASP A 305 -13.57 17.07 5.09
C ASP A 305 -12.25 17.58 5.71
N THR A 306 -12.12 17.42 7.04
CA THR A 306 -10.89 17.77 7.75
C THR A 306 -9.70 16.92 7.28
N LEU A 307 -9.87 15.61 7.12
CA LEU A 307 -8.81 14.69 6.69
C LEU A 307 -8.39 14.95 5.23
N LEU A 308 -9.34 15.20 4.34
CA LEU A 308 -9.08 15.56 2.94
C LEU A 308 -8.37 16.92 2.83
N THR A 309 -8.74 17.89 3.68
CA THR A 309 -8.06 19.19 3.75
C THR A 309 -6.61 19.05 4.23
N LEU A 310 -6.37 18.20 5.24
CA LEU A 310 -5.02 18.00 5.78
C LEU A 310 -4.08 17.30 4.80
N THR A 311 -4.60 16.40 3.96
CA THR A 311 -3.84 15.69 2.92
C THR A 311 -3.72 16.47 1.61
N GLY A 312 -4.53 17.52 1.42
CA GLY A 312 -4.58 18.31 0.19
C GLY A 312 -5.41 17.67 -0.93
N ILE A 313 -6.03 16.50 -0.69
CA ILE A 313 -6.93 15.85 -1.64
C ILE A 313 -8.17 16.72 -1.90
N ILE A 314 -8.59 17.53 -0.92
CA ILE A 314 -9.75 18.42 -1.08
C ILE A 314 -9.59 19.39 -2.26
N ASP A 315 -8.36 19.83 -2.56
CA ASP A 315 -8.08 20.77 -3.65
C ASP A 315 -8.33 20.10 -5.01
N GLU A 316 -7.97 18.81 -5.14
CA GLU A 316 -8.22 18.01 -6.35
C GLU A 316 -9.71 17.67 -6.54
N LEU A 317 -10.47 17.59 -5.43
CA LEU A 317 -11.92 17.41 -5.45
C LEU A 317 -12.68 18.73 -5.66
N SER A 318 -11.99 19.86 -5.71
CA SER A 318 -12.56 21.21 -5.89
C SER A 318 -12.32 21.77 -7.30
N VAL A 319 -11.95 20.92 -8.26
CA VAL A 319 -11.73 21.30 -9.66
C VAL A 319 -12.54 20.43 -10.62
N PRO A 320 -12.80 20.90 -11.86
CA PRO A 320 -13.48 20.09 -12.88
C PRO A 320 -12.76 18.75 -13.14
N ALA A 321 -13.49 17.66 -12.94
CA ALA A 321 -13.02 16.28 -13.07
C ALA A 321 -14.23 15.33 -13.22
N ASN A 322 -13.99 14.02 -13.24
CA ASN A 322 -15.02 12.97 -13.32
C ASN A 322 -14.74 11.89 -12.26
N TYR A 323 -14.92 12.24 -10.98
CA TYR A 323 -14.64 11.32 -9.88
C TYR A 323 -15.90 10.67 -9.31
N THR A 324 -15.73 9.49 -8.71
CA THR A 324 -16.69 8.92 -7.77
C THR A 324 -16.03 8.81 -6.41
N VAL A 325 -16.63 9.43 -5.39
CA VAL A 325 -16.14 9.38 -4.01
C VAL A 325 -17.07 8.51 -3.18
N PHE A 326 -16.53 7.40 -2.67
CA PHE A 326 -17.19 6.54 -1.69
C PHE A 326 -16.88 7.06 -0.28
N ALA A 327 -17.53 8.13 0.14
CA ALA A 327 -17.19 8.85 1.35
C ALA A 327 -17.70 8.16 2.64
N PRO A 328 -16.83 7.72 3.55
CA PRO A 328 -17.24 7.17 4.83
C PRO A 328 -17.85 8.27 5.71
N THR A 329 -18.95 7.94 6.39
CA THR A 329 -19.55 8.87 7.36
C THR A 329 -18.60 9.12 8.56
N ASP A 330 -18.76 10.25 9.26
CA ASP A 330 -17.99 10.52 10.48
C ASP A 330 -18.08 9.37 11.52
N SER A 331 -19.22 8.69 11.58
CA SER A 331 -19.41 7.51 12.45
C SER A 331 -18.62 6.29 11.97
N ALA A 332 -18.58 6.06 10.66
CA ALA A 332 -17.81 4.99 10.04
C ALA A 332 -16.30 5.16 10.29
N ILE A 333 -15.77 6.38 10.16
CA ILE A 333 -14.36 6.67 10.44
C ILE A 333 -14.05 6.45 11.94
N MET A 334 -14.94 6.87 12.85
CA MET A 334 -14.72 6.64 14.28
C MET A 334 -14.77 5.15 14.65
N GLU A 335 -15.65 4.36 14.02
CA GLU A 335 -15.73 2.92 14.25
C GLU A 335 -14.47 2.19 13.75
N PHE A 336 -13.95 2.59 12.58
CA PHE A 336 -12.67 2.11 12.07
C PHE A 336 -11.50 2.39 13.03
N LEU A 337 -11.40 3.63 13.55
CA LEU A 337 -10.34 3.95 14.52
C LEU A 337 -10.45 3.12 15.81
N GLU A 338 -11.67 2.80 16.25
CA GLU A 338 -11.88 1.94 17.42
C GLU A 338 -11.51 0.47 17.14
N SER A 339 -11.81 -0.07 15.96
CA SER A 339 -11.45 -1.45 15.60
C SER A 339 -9.96 -1.65 15.47
N GLU A 340 -9.25 -0.68 14.91
CA GLU A 340 -7.79 -0.72 14.73
C GLU A 340 -7.00 -0.33 15.99
N GLU A 341 -7.67 -0.04 17.10
CA GLU A 341 -7.06 0.50 18.33
C GLU A 341 -6.25 1.78 18.08
N LEU A 342 -6.63 2.59 17.09
CA LEU A 342 -5.95 3.81 16.66
C LEU A 342 -6.60 5.08 17.22
N THR A 343 -5.78 6.12 17.39
CA THR A 343 -6.26 7.48 17.66
C THR A 343 -6.10 8.39 16.44
N LEU A 344 -6.88 9.47 16.38
CA LEU A 344 -6.74 10.46 15.31
C LEU A 344 -5.33 11.07 15.28
N ASP A 345 -4.69 11.25 16.45
CA ASP A 345 -3.32 11.76 16.52
C ASP A 345 -2.31 10.77 15.90
N GLU A 346 -2.52 9.46 16.05
CA GLU A 346 -1.69 8.43 15.42
C GLU A 346 -1.89 8.37 13.91
N LEU A 347 -3.12 8.50 13.44
CA LEU A 347 -3.43 8.60 12.01
C LEU A 347 -2.72 9.82 11.38
N LEU A 348 -2.68 10.95 12.07
CA LEU A 348 -2.00 12.16 11.60
C LEU A 348 -0.47 12.09 11.69
N LEU A 349 0.10 11.10 12.37
CA LEU A 349 1.54 10.86 12.36
C LEU A 349 1.98 10.11 11.09
N ASP A 350 1.08 9.35 10.46
CA ASP A 350 1.30 8.63 9.21
C ASP A 350 0.49 9.26 8.07
N VAL A 351 0.95 10.41 7.59
CA VAL A 351 0.29 11.15 6.50
C VAL A 351 0.30 10.36 5.19
N ASP A 352 1.32 9.53 4.96
CA ASP A 352 1.42 8.73 3.73
C ASP A 352 0.33 7.65 3.74
N GLY A 353 0.22 6.87 4.83
CA GLY A 353 -0.85 5.88 4.99
C GLY A 353 -2.25 6.49 5.02
N LEU A 354 -2.42 7.66 5.65
CA LEU A 354 -3.69 8.41 5.61
C LEU A 354 -4.06 8.82 4.17
N THR A 355 -3.09 9.32 3.40
CA THR A 355 -3.33 9.73 2.01
C THR A 355 -3.73 8.53 1.15
N GLU A 356 -3.02 7.41 1.26
CA GLU A 356 -3.34 6.16 0.55
C GLU A 356 -4.73 5.63 0.94
N GLY A 357 -5.04 5.59 2.24
CA GLY A 357 -6.35 5.19 2.72
C GLY A 357 -7.50 6.08 2.24
N LEU A 358 -7.30 7.40 2.15
CA LEU A 358 -8.30 8.32 1.59
C LEU A 358 -8.45 8.15 0.08
N LEU A 359 -7.36 7.93 -0.66
CA LEU A 359 -7.39 7.71 -2.11
C LEU A 359 -8.05 6.37 -2.49
N LEU A 360 -8.09 5.39 -1.58
CA LEU A 360 -8.87 4.16 -1.74
C LEU A 360 -10.38 4.45 -1.89
N HIS A 361 -10.85 5.61 -1.40
CA HIS A 361 -12.26 6.01 -1.47
C HIS A 361 -12.60 6.81 -2.72
N VAL A 362 -11.65 7.00 -3.65
CA VAL A 362 -11.84 7.82 -4.86
C VAL A 362 -11.57 6.99 -6.10
N VAL A 363 -12.46 7.04 -7.08
CA VAL A 363 -12.35 6.38 -8.39
C VAL A 363 -12.40 7.43 -9.50
N ASP A 364 -11.52 7.33 -10.49
CA ASP A 364 -11.45 8.21 -11.69
C ASP A 364 -12.45 7.78 -12.77
N ASP A 365 -13.73 7.71 -12.40
CA ASP A 365 -14.85 7.50 -13.30
C ASP A 365 -16.17 8.01 -12.68
N LEU A 366 -17.21 8.20 -13.49
CA LEU A 366 -18.56 8.55 -13.04
C LEU A 366 -19.40 7.29 -12.88
N LEU A 367 -19.48 6.78 -11.66
CA LEU A 367 -20.17 5.53 -11.33
C LEU A 367 -21.39 5.83 -10.47
N ALA A 368 -22.58 5.81 -11.06
CA ALA A 368 -23.81 5.80 -10.29
C ALA A 368 -24.05 4.41 -9.69
N SER A 369 -24.92 4.31 -8.69
CA SER A 369 -25.29 3.03 -8.07
C SER A 369 -25.85 2.02 -9.07
N THR A 370 -26.42 2.50 -10.19
CA THR A 370 -26.93 1.67 -11.28
C THR A 370 -25.86 1.12 -12.21
N ASP A 371 -24.65 1.70 -12.19
CA ASP A 371 -23.52 1.27 -13.01
C ASP A 371 -22.72 0.15 -12.33
N LEU A 372 -22.86 0.02 -11.00
CA LEU A 372 -22.18 -0.97 -10.16
C LEU A 372 -22.84 -2.36 -10.29
N GLN A 373 -22.03 -3.36 -10.62
CA GLN A 373 -22.46 -4.76 -10.77
C GLN A 373 -21.77 -5.68 -9.77
N ASP A 374 -22.45 -6.79 -9.44
CA ASP A 374 -21.91 -7.81 -8.55
C ASP A 374 -20.62 -8.42 -9.12
N GLY A 375 -19.55 -8.38 -8.33
CA GLY A 375 -18.22 -8.84 -8.70
C GLY A 375 -17.36 -7.82 -9.44
N ASP A 376 -17.80 -6.58 -9.61
CA ASP A 376 -16.95 -5.53 -10.18
C ASP A 376 -15.74 -5.26 -9.26
N GLN A 377 -14.58 -5.04 -9.87
CA GLN A 377 -13.36 -4.61 -9.17
C GLN A 377 -13.03 -3.19 -9.65
N LEU A 378 -13.25 -2.21 -8.78
CA LEU A 378 -13.02 -0.80 -9.09
C LEU A 378 -11.59 -0.43 -8.72
N ILE A 379 -10.80 0.03 -9.70
CA ILE A 379 -9.46 0.54 -9.43
C ILE A 379 -9.59 1.96 -8.88
N THR A 380 -9.10 2.15 -7.67
CA THR A 380 -9.15 3.43 -6.95
C THR A 380 -7.93 4.29 -7.29
N LEU A 381 -7.92 5.55 -6.85
CA LEU A 381 -6.77 6.43 -6.98
C LEU A 381 -5.57 6.00 -6.11
N ALA A 382 -5.78 5.14 -5.12
CA ALA A 382 -4.68 4.49 -4.39
C ALA A 382 -3.93 3.47 -5.28
N GLY A 383 -4.57 2.99 -6.35
CA GLY A 383 -4.06 1.94 -7.23
C GLY A 383 -4.56 0.54 -6.85
N ASP A 384 -5.13 0.39 -5.66
CA ASP A 384 -5.77 -0.83 -5.20
C ASP A 384 -7.20 -0.97 -5.73
N ALA A 385 -7.61 -2.22 -5.92
CA ALA A 385 -8.96 -2.56 -6.30
C ALA A 385 -9.88 -2.62 -5.07
N VAL A 386 -11.14 -2.25 -5.22
CA VAL A 386 -12.21 -2.52 -4.24
C VAL A 386 -13.30 -3.36 -4.89
N LEU A 387 -13.80 -4.37 -4.17
CA LEU A 387 -14.84 -5.27 -4.67
C LEU A 387 -16.23 -4.67 -4.50
N VAL A 388 -17.06 -4.82 -5.53
CA VAL A 388 -18.48 -4.50 -5.48
C VAL A 388 -19.28 -5.78 -5.27
N GLU A 389 -20.15 -5.78 -4.26
CA GLU A 389 -21.07 -6.87 -3.97
C GLU A 389 -22.51 -6.34 -4.00
N VAL A 390 -23.38 -6.98 -4.79
CA VAL A 390 -24.78 -6.55 -4.94
C VAL A 390 -25.72 -7.68 -4.52
N ALA A 391 -26.30 -7.55 -3.32
CA ALA A 391 -27.23 -8.53 -2.75
C ALA A 391 -28.57 -7.88 -2.37
N GLU A 392 -29.69 -8.49 -2.76
CA GLU A 392 -31.07 -8.09 -2.38
C GLU A 392 -31.42 -6.59 -2.51
N GLY A 393 -30.72 -5.85 -3.38
CA GLY A 393 -30.93 -4.41 -3.60
C GLY A 393 -30.10 -3.48 -2.70
N SER A 394 -29.17 -4.03 -1.90
CA SER A 394 -28.08 -3.27 -1.28
C SER A 394 -26.81 -3.43 -2.11
N VAL A 395 -26.08 -2.33 -2.30
CA VAL A 395 -24.75 -2.29 -2.90
C VAL A 395 -23.73 -2.14 -1.79
N MET A 396 -22.72 -3.01 -1.78
CA MET A 396 -21.55 -2.90 -0.92
C MET A 396 -20.32 -2.69 -1.81
N VAL A 397 -19.40 -1.84 -1.37
CA VAL A 397 -18.14 -1.55 -2.06
C VAL A 397 -17.05 -1.67 -1.01
N GLY A 398 -15.99 -2.44 -1.28
CA GLY A 398 -14.87 -2.66 -0.34
C GLY A 398 -15.33 -3.07 1.06
N GLY A 399 -16.31 -3.98 1.15
CA GLY A 399 -16.91 -4.42 2.42
C GLY A 399 -17.86 -3.42 3.10
N ALA A 400 -17.96 -2.18 2.62
CA ALA A 400 -18.80 -1.14 3.19
C ALA A 400 -20.15 -1.01 2.47
N ALA A 401 -21.25 -0.92 3.22
CA ALA A 401 -22.57 -0.67 2.65
C ALA A 401 -22.74 0.79 2.21
N VAL A 402 -23.34 1.00 1.04
CA VAL A 402 -23.76 2.35 0.59
C VAL A 402 -25.00 2.79 1.40
N VAL A 403 -24.83 3.81 2.24
CA VAL A 403 -25.88 4.40 3.10
C VAL A 403 -26.78 5.34 2.30
N GLN A 404 -26.18 6.15 1.44
CA GLN A 404 -26.87 7.06 0.53
C GLN A 404 -26.08 7.11 -0.77
N ALA A 405 -26.73 6.77 -1.87
CA ALA A 405 -26.11 6.75 -3.18
C ALA A 405 -26.44 8.01 -4.00
N ASP A 406 -25.65 8.23 -5.05
CA ASP A 406 -25.96 9.12 -6.16
C ASP A 406 -26.18 10.59 -5.75
N ILE A 407 -25.35 11.12 -4.84
CA ILE A 407 -25.33 12.56 -4.55
C ILE A 407 -24.54 13.25 -5.68
N PRO A 408 -25.20 14.09 -6.51
CA PRO A 408 -24.54 14.67 -7.66
C PRO A 408 -23.64 15.85 -7.27
N ALA A 409 -22.49 15.94 -7.93
CA ALA A 409 -21.61 17.10 -7.95
C ALA A 409 -21.21 17.40 -9.40
N ASP A 410 -20.78 18.63 -9.68
CA ASP A 410 -20.41 19.05 -11.04
C ASP A 410 -19.18 18.31 -11.59
N ASN A 411 -18.30 17.84 -10.70
CA ASN A 411 -17.11 17.07 -11.05
C ASN A 411 -17.20 15.59 -10.65
N GLY A 412 -18.38 15.08 -10.27
CA GLY A 412 -18.47 13.72 -9.80
C GLY A 412 -19.76 13.25 -9.15
N ILE A 413 -19.67 12.07 -8.55
CA ILE A 413 -20.75 11.44 -7.77
C ILE A 413 -20.22 11.10 -6.38
N LEU A 414 -20.97 11.45 -5.34
CA LEU A 414 -20.69 11.11 -3.96
C LEU A 414 -21.63 10.00 -3.49
N HIS A 415 -21.05 8.92 -2.96
CA HIS A 415 -21.77 7.84 -2.26
C HIS A 415 -21.36 7.85 -0.79
N LEU A 416 -22.32 7.94 0.13
CA LEU A 416 -22.05 7.86 1.56
C LEU A 416 -21.92 6.39 2.00
N MET A 417 -20.84 6.08 2.70
CA MET A 417 -20.49 4.72 3.13
C MET A 417 -20.65 4.52 4.63
N GLY A 418 -21.15 3.34 5.01
CA GLY A 418 -21.36 2.95 6.39
C GLY A 418 -20.11 2.47 7.12
N ALA A 419 -19.01 2.24 6.39
CA ALA A 419 -17.71 1.82 6.90
C ALA A 419 -16.60 2.44 6.02
N VAL A 420 -15.36 2.40 6.50
CA VAL A 420 -14.16 2.69 5.70
C VAL A 420 -13.93 1.51 4.75
N LEU A 421 -13.55 1.80 3.50
CA LEU A 421 -13.31 0.77 2.48
C LEU A 421 -12.10 -0.09 2.83
N THR A 422 -12.18 -1.37 2.49
CA THR A 422 -11.04 -2.29 2.48
C THR A 422 -10.62 -2.63 1.05
N PRO A 423 -9.32 -2.76 0.76
CA PRO A 423 -8.84 -3.17 -0.55
C PRO A 423 -9.23 -4.63 -0.83
N TYR A 424 -9.25 -5.02 -2.11
CA TYR A 424 -9.48 -6.40 -2.54
C TYR A 424 -8.15 -7.16 -2.59
N ILE A 425 -7.90 -7.97 -1.56
CA ILE A 425 -6.71 -8.80 -1.43
C ILE A 425 -7.17 -10.25 -1.24
N GLU A 426 -6.85 -11.10 -2.21
CA GLU A 426 -7.12 -12.53 -2.15
C GLU A 426 -6.06 -13.24 -1.31
N GLY A 427 -6.51 -14.06 -0.36
CA GLY A 427 -5.64 -14.91 0.44
C GLY A 427 -6.44 -15.74 1.43
N CYS A 428 -5.75 -16.44 2.34
CA CYS A 428 -6.43 -17.21 3.36
C CYS A 428 -6.82 -16.33 4.55
N THR A 429 -8.11 -16.24 4.83
CA THR A 429 -8.64 -15.44 5.94
C THR A 429 -8.87 -16.24 7.23
N ASP A 430 -8.54 -17.54 7.26
CA ASP A 430 -8.71 -18.39 8.43
C ASP A 430 -7.47 -18.30 9.33
N GLU A 431 -7.60 -17.67 10.51
CA GLU A 431 -6.52 -17.48 11.48
C GLU A 431 -5.89 -18.80 11.97
N ASP A 432 -6.61 -19.92 11.89
CA ASP A 432 -6.11 -21.24 12.30
C ASP A 432 -5.37 -21.98 11.17
N ALA A 433 -5.43 -21.49 9.92
CA ALA A 433 -4.80 -22.11 8.78
C ALA A 433 -3.30 -21.83 8.67
N CYS A 434 -2.57 -22.77 8.07
CA CYS A 434 -1.11 -22.68 7.93
C CYS A 434 -0.63 -21.55 7.01
N ASN A 435 -1.47 -21.09 6.10
CA ASN A 435 -1.18 -20.02 5.16
C ASN A 435 -2.07 -18.79 5.38
N TYR A 436 -2.52 -18.57 6.62
CA TYR A 436 -3.22 -17.35 7.02
C TYR A 436 -2.45 -16.11 6.54
N ASP A 437 -3.19 -15.20 5.90
CA ASP A 437 -2.69 -13.94 5.38
C ASP A 437 -3.47 -12.81 6.08
N ASP A 438 -2.78 -12.04 6.91
CA ASP A 438 -3.37 -10.97 7.70
C ASP A 438 -3.78 -9.75 6.85
N ASP A 439 -3.27 -9.64 5.63
CA ASP A 439 -3.66 -8.61 4.67
C ASP A 439 -4.85 -9.06 3.79
N ALA A 440 -5.22 -10.34 3.80
CA ALA A 440 -6.28 -10.87 2.94
C ALA A 440 -7.68 -10.40 3.39
N THR A 441 -8.43 -9.83 2.45
CA THR A 441 -9.80 -9.36 2.69
C THR A 441 -10.85 -10.29 2.09
N VAL A 442 -10.44 -11.18 1.18
CA VAL A 442 -11.31 -12.16 0.52
C VAL A 442 -10.67 -13.54 0.56
N ASP A 443 -11.40 -14.52 1.09
CA ASP A 443 -11.00 -15.93 1.10
C ASP A 443 -10.99 -16.48 -0.33
N ASP A 444 -9.79 -16.83 -0.81
CA ASP A 444 -9.58 -17.44 -2.12
C ASP A 444 -9.72 -18.98 -2.09
N GLY A 445 -10.01 -19.56 -0.91
CA GLY A 445 -10.11 -20.99 -0.68
C GLY A 445 -8.76 -21.70 -0.65
N SER A 446 -7.64 -20.96 -0.51
CA SER A 446 -6.30 -21.52 -0.36
C SER A 446 -5.99 -22.01 1.05
N CYS A 447 -6.83 -21.70 2.04
CA CYS A 447 -6.63 -22.12 3.43
C CYS A 447 -6.39 -23.63 3.55
N TYR A 448 -5.27 -24.01 4.18
CA TYR A 448 -4.97 -25.41 4.46
C TYR A 448 -4.47 -25.62 5.89
N GLU A 449 -4.75 -26.82 6.41
CA GLU A 449 -4.19 -27.34 7.67
C GLU A 449 -3.29 -28.55 7.39
N LEU A 450 -2.39 -28.86 8.32
CA LEU A 450 -1.55 -30.05 8.26
C LEU A 450 -2.36 -31.32 8.58
N GLU A 451 -2.72 -32.06 7.53
CA GLU A 451 -3.33 -33.38 7.67
C GLU A 451 -2.25 -34.46 7.88
N VAL A 452 -2.09 -34.90 9.14
CA VAL A 452 -1.14 -35.95 9.53
C VAL A 452 -1.85 -37.29 9.70
N THR A 453 -1.42 -38.29 8.96
CA THR A 453 -1.83 -39.68 9.17
C THR A 453 -0.67 -40.52 9.64
N THR A 454 -0.95 -41.43 10.59
CA THR A 454 0.09 -42.30 11.17
C THR A 454 -0.31 -43.76 11.08
N SER A 455 0.68 -44.63 10.93
CA SER A 455 0.52 -46.07 11.09
C SER A 455 1.73 -46.65 11.79
N THR A 456 1.55 -47.78 12.48
CA THR A 456 2.61 -48.37 13.31
C THR A 456 2.85 -49.84 13.00
N ALA A 457 4.08 -50.26 13.25
CA ALA A 457 4.44 -51.65 13.49
C ALA A 457 4.94 -51.76 14.92
N ASP A 458 4.19 -52.48 15.76
CA ASP A 458 4.53 -52.73 17.16
C ASP A 458 5.74 -53.67 17.29
N ASN A 459 6.35 -53.70 18.49
CA ASN A 459 7.47 -54.58 18.79
C ASN A 459 7.09 -56.06 18.67
N VAL A 460 8.00 -56.88 18.15
CA VAL A 460 7.83 -58.35 18.09
C VAL A 460 8.07 -58.99 19.45
N CYS A 461 8.95 -58.39 20.26
CA CYS A 461 9.37 -58.90 21.56
C CYS A 461 9.06 -57.91 22.67
N VAL A 462 8.75 -58.43 23.88
CA VAL A 462 8.66 -57.57 25.07
C VAL A 462 10.01 -56.92 25.33
N ASP A 463 10.02 -55.61 25.59
CA ASP A 463 11.21 -54.76 25.70
C ASP A 463 12.08 -54.75 24.42
N GLY A 464 11.49 -55.01 23.25
CA GLY A 464 12.15 -54.91 21.94
C GLY A 464 12.33 -53.47 21.45
N GLU A 465 13.33 -53.25 20.59
CA GLU A 465 13.62 -51.97 19.91
C GLU A 465 13.32 -52.10 18.40
N ASP A 466 12.25 -52.78 18.02
CA ASP A 466 11.92 -53.07 16.62
C ASP A 466 10.65 -52.35 16.12
N GLY A 467 10.06 -51.51 16.97
CA GLY A 467 8.90 -50.71 16.64
C GLY A 467 9.19 -49.68 15.54
N ILE A 468 8.18 -49.44 14.70
CA ILE A 468 8.25 -48.48 13.59
C ILE A 468 6.99 -47.62 13.60
N ILE A 469 7.15 -46.31 13.47
CA ILE A 469 6.07 -45.36 13.16
C ILE A 469 6.27 -44.86 11.72
N TYR A 470 5.22 -44.95 10.92
CA TYR A 470 5.11 -44.30 9.61
C TYR A 470 4.20 -43.09 9.76
N VAL A 471 4.66 -41.95 9.23
CA VAL A 471 3.95 -40.68 9.22
C VAL A 471 3.84 -40.20 7.78
N ASP A 472 2.63 -39.81 7.38
CA ASP A 472 2.35 -39.22 6.07
C ASP A 472 1.61 -37.90 6.27
N VAL A 473 2.11 -36.83 5.64
CA VAL A 473 1.58 -35.48 5.74
C VAL A 473 1.06 -35.07 4.37
N ALA A 474 -0.26 -35.13 4.17
CA ALA A 474 -0.86 -35.11 2.83
C ALA A 474 -0.60 -33.82 2.05
N ASN A 475 -0.68 -32.67 2.73
CA ASN A 475 -0.57 -31.33 2.12
C ASN A 475 0.83 -30.70 2.26
N ALA A 476 1.74 -31.35 2.99
CA ALA A 476 3.10 -30.85 3.22
C ALA A 476 4.12 -32.02 3.22
N PRO A 477 4.45 -32.57 2.03
CA PRO A 477 5.33 -33.74 1.93
C PRO A 477 6.78 -33.44 2.33
N ASP A 478 7.19 -32.16 2.34
CA ASP A 478 8.52 -31.71 2.72
C ASP A 478 8.56 -31.21 4.20
N ALA A 479 7.57 -31.57 5.01
CA ALA A 479 7.54 -31.20 6.43
C ALA A 479 8.64 -31.90 7.24
N ILE A 480 9.23 -31.16 8.19
CA ILE A 480 10.17 -31.68 9.18
C ILE A 480 9.38 -32.44 10.24
N LEU A 481 9.84 -33.66 10.56
CA LEU A 481 9.19 -34.53 11.54
C LEU A 481 10.15 -34.78 12.71
N LEU A 482 9.74 -34.34 13.90
CA LEU A 482 10.48 -34.52 15.15
C LEU A 482 9.74 -35.48 16.07
N GLY A 483 10.39 -36.58 16.44
CA GLY A 483 9.84 -37.56 17.37
C GLY A 483 10.29 -37.28 18.81
N ASP A 484 9.34 -36.99 19.69
CA ASP A 484 9.54 -36.89 21.14
C ASP A 484 9.12 -38.20 21.83
N TYR A 485 9.98 -38.68 22.73
CA TYR A 485 9.65 -39.73 23.68
C TYR A 485 9.83 -39.23 25.11
N GLN A 486 8.73 -39.12 25.86
CA GLN A 486 8.70 -38.69 27.26
C GLN A 486 9.27 -37.28 27.54
N GLY A 487 9.07 -36.34 26.63
CA GLY A 487 9.54 -34.95 26.74
C GLY A 487 11.00 -34.75 26.33
N GLN A 488 11.57 -35.71 25.59
CA GLN A 488 12.92 -35.61 25.04
C GLN A 488 12.86 -35.84 23.53
N GLU A 489 13.42 -34.91 22.76
CA GLU A 489 13.64 -35.11 21.33
C GLU A 489 14.59 -36.29 21.12
N VAL A 490 14.13 -37.29 20.38
CA VAL A 490 14.88 -38.52 20.17
C VAL A 490 15.33 -38.67 18.73
N PHE A 491 14.53 -38.23 17.75
CA PHE A 491 14.79 -38.46 16.33
C PHE A 491 14.23 -37.36 15.43
N GLU A 492 14.91 -37.11 14.30
CA GLU A 492 14.45 -36.28 13.18
C GLU A 492 14.49 -37.13 11.92
N THR A 493 13.45 -37.07 11.09
CA THR A 493 13.44 -37.70 9.78
C THR A 493 12.68 -36.86 8.75
N GLU A 494 13.14 -36.92 7.50
CA GLU A 494 12.49 -36.30 6.33
C GLU A 494 11.66 -37.33 5.53
N ASP A 495 11.81 -38.63 5.80
CA ASP A 495 11.17 -39.71 5.01
C ASP A 495 9.89 -40.27 5.65
N GLY A 496 9.47 -39.73 6.79
CA GLY A 496 8.28 -40.17 7.50
C GLY A 496 8.43 -41.49 8.25
N VAL A 497 9.65 -42.03 8.42
CA VAL A 497 9.86 -43.34 9.06
C VAL A 497 10.73 -43.23 10.32
N PHE A 498 10.13 -43.49 11.47
CA PHE A 498 10.83 -43.64 12.75
C PHE A 498 10.97 -45.13 13.06
N SER A 499 12.20 -45.63 13.22
CA SER A 499 12.48 -47.05 13.46
C SER A 499 13.39 -47.24 14.67
N GLY A 500 13.42 -48.45 15.22
CA GLY A 500 14.25 -48.73 16.40
C GLY A 500 13.58 -48.35 17.72
N LEU A 501 12.25 -48.34 17.75
CA LEU A 501 11.47 -47.75 18.84
C LEU A 501 11.15 -48.79 19.93
N LEU A 502 11.25 -48.37 21.18
CA LEU A 502 10.77 -49.14 22.34
C LEU A 502 9.24 -48.98 22.46
N SER A 503 8.59 -49.83 23.25
CA SER A 503 7.19 -49.61 23.58
C SER A 503 6.99 -48.32 24.38
N GLY A 504 5.97 -47.55 24.02
CA GLY A 504 5.54 -46.35 24.72
C GLY A 504 4.89 -45.34 23.78
N THR A 505 4.53 -44.18 24.33
CA THR A 505 3.86 -43.11 23.59
C THR A 505 4.89 -42.11 23.05
N TYR A 506 4.88 -41.92 21.74
CA TYR A 506 5.67 -40.95 21.01
C TYR A 506 4.78 -39.77 20.62
N VAL A 507 5.28 -38.55 20.77
CA VAL A 507 4.63 -37.34 20.23
C VAL A 507 5.43 -36.92 19.00
N ILE A 508 4.80 -37.02 17.83
CA ILE A 508 5.40 -36.56 16.58
C ILE A 508 5.00 -35.10 16.39
N HIS A 509 5.98 -34.21 16.38
CA HIS A 509 5.83 -32.82 15.98
C HIS A 509 6.10 -32.70 14.48
N VAL A 510 5.20 -32.05 13.77
CA VAL A 510 5.27 -31.82 12.34
C VAL A 510 5.40 -30.31 12.13
N GLU A 511 6.39 -29.88 11.37
CA GLU A 511 6.58 -28.48 10.97
C GLU A 511 6.75 -28.41 9.45
N ASP A 512 5.91 -27.64 8.76
CA ASP A 512 6.09 -27.44 7.31
C ASP A 512 7.13 -26.35 7.00
N THR A 513 7.41 -26.13 5.72
CA THR A 513 8.37 -25.10 5.28
C THR A 513 7.89 -23.67 5.49
N ALA A 514 6.60 -23.46 5.74
CA ALA A 514 6.01 -22.15 6.07
C ALA A 514 6.08 -21.86 7.58
N GLY A 515 6.46 -22.85 8.40
CA GLY A 515 6.54 -22.74 9.86
C GLY A 515 5.24 -23.14 10.58
N CYS A 516 4.26 -23.71 9.86
CA CYS A 516 3.06 -24.24 10.46
C CYS A 516 3.39 -25.51 11.25
N THR A 517 2.87 -25.63 12.47
CA THR A 517 3.18 -26.77 13.35
C THR A 517 1.93 -27.52 13.82
N THR A 518 2.04 -28.84 13.92
CA THR A 518 1.03 -29.68 14.57
C THR A 518 1.70 -30.84 15.32
N SER A 519 0.95 -31.56 16.16
CA SER A 519 1.48 -32.74 16.83
C SER A 519 0.47 -33.87 16.95
N VAL A 520 0.97 -35.10 16.84
CA VAL A 520 0.16 -36.32 16.98
C VAL A 520 0.82 -37.30 17.94
N ALA A 521 0.04 -37.83 18.88
CA ALA A 521 0.50 -38.88 19.78
C ALA A 521 0.27 -40.25 19.15
N VAL A 522 1.29 -41.11 19.18
CA VAL A 522 1.31 -42.45 18.59
C VAL A 522 1.87 -43.44 19.60
N ASP A 523 1.20 -44.58 19.78
CA ASP A 523 1.65 -45.63 20.71
C ASP A 523 2.33 -46.77 19.96
N ILE A 524 3.53 -47.16 20.42
CA ILE A 524 4.17 -48.44 20.10
C ILE A 524 3.91 -49.39 21.26
N ASN A 525 3.37 -50.57 20.97
CA ASN A 525 3.03 -51.57 21.96
C ASN A 525 3.99 -52.75 21.93
N ASP A 526 4.16 -53.37 23.09
CA ASP A 526 4.78 -54.69 23.20
C ASP A 526 3.73 -55.80 22.96
N PRO A 527 4.18 -57.01 22.58
CA PRO A 527 3.28 -58.15 22.45
C PRO A 527 2.62 -58.49 23.80
N THR A 528 1.35 -58.91 23.77
CA THR A 528 0.60 -59.27 24.99
C THR A 528 1.12 -60.53 25.70
N SER A 529 2.04 -61.27 25.10
CA SER A 529 2.67 -62.43 25.72
C SER A 529 3.60 -62.02 26.85
N PRO A 530 3.68 -62.80 27.95
CA PRO A 530 4.66 -62.55 29.01
C PRO A 530 6.09 -62.51 28.44
N ALA A 531 6.96 -61.66 29.01
CA ALA A 531 8.36 -61.57 28.59
C ALA A 531 9.07 -62.93 28.62
N LEU A 532 9.92 -63.20 27.63
CA LEU A 532 10.75 -64.40 27.61
C LEU A 532 11.81 -64.29 28.70
N THR A 533 11.76 -65.21 29.65
CA THR A 533 12.71 -65.32 30.77
C THR A 533 13.40 -66.68 30.73
N LEU A 534 14.64 -66.72 31.21
CA LEU A 534 15.44 -67.93 31.23
C LEU A 534 16.04 -68.14 32.62
N THR A 535 15.76 -69.30 33.20
CA THR A 535 16.41 -69.77 34.43
C THR A 535 17.34 -70.93 34.10
N VAL A 536 18.59 -70.81 34.56
CA VAL A 536 19.65 -71.79 34.30
C VAL A 536 20.21 -72.31 35.62
N SER A 537 20.51 -73.61 35.66
CA SER A 537 21.23 -74.26 36.75
C SER A 537 22.19 -75.30 36.21
N SER A 538 23.22 -75.63 36.98
CA SER A 538 24.22 -76.64 36.61
C SER A 538 24.36 -77.71 37.69
N THR A 539 24.80 -78.91 37.28
CA THR A 539 25.33 -79.90 38.21
C THR A 539 26.86 -79.87 38.16
N PRO A 540 27.55 -79.93 39.32
CA PRO A 540 29.01 -79.93 39.33
C PRO A 540 29.62 -81.08 38.55
N ASP A 541 30.80 -80.84 37.98
CA ASP A 541 31.66 -81.84 37.37
C ASP A 541 32.53 -82.54 38.44
N ASP A 542 32.45 -83.87 38.52
CA ASP A 542 33.25 -84.71 39.42
C ASP A 542 34.68 -84.97 38.92
N GLY A 543 35.12 -84.24 37.89
CA GLY A 543 36.42 -84.38 37.25
C GLY A 543 36.44 -85.42 36.14
N SER A 544 35.27 -85.90 35.71
CA SER A 544 35.10 -86.82 34.59
C SER A 544 34.31 -86.20 33.43
N GLU A 545 34.22 -84.87 33.38
CA GLU A 545 33.40 -84.12 32.43
C GLU A 545 31.93 -84.55 32.58
N SER A 546 31.43 -84.58 33.81
CA SER A 546 30.08 -85.09 34.12
C SER A 546 29.05 -83.99 34.38
N GLY A 547 29.45 -82.72 34.24
CA GLY A 547 28.56 -81.57 34.41
C GLY A 547 27.41 -81.59 33.41
N THR A 548 26.27 -81.04 33.84
CA THR A 548 25.09 -80.83 33.01
C THR A 548 24.53 -79.44 33.27
N ILE A 549 23.86 -78.87 32.28
CA ILE A 549 23.14 -77.59 32.42
C ILE A 549 21.66 -77.86 32.19
N THR A 550 20.82 -77.38 33.10
CA THR A 550 19.36 -77.36 32.94
C THR A 550 18.91 -75.94 32.64
N ALA A 551 18.26 -75.75 31.50
CA ALA A 551 17.68 -74.49 31.07
C ALA A 551 16.15 -74.59 31.08
N VAL A 552 15.49 -73.71 31.83
CA VAL A 552 14.03 -73.66 31.91
C VAL A 552 13.58 -72.28 31.43
N PRO A 553 13.15 -72.16 30.16
CA PRO A 553 12.51 -70.96 29.67
C PRO A 553 11.08 -70.82 30.21
N SER A 554 10.65 -69.58 30.41
CA SER A 554 9.30 -69.22 30.85
C SER A 554 8.88 -67.90 30.19
N GLY A 555 7.62 -67.79 29.78
CA GLY A 555 7.14 -66.66 28.96
C GLY A 555 7.54 -66.76 27.49
N GLY A 556 7.35 -65.71 26.68
CA GLY A 556 7.48 -65.76 25.22
C GLY A 556 6.48 -66.72 24.55
N VAL A 557 6.71 -67.03 23.28
CA VAL A 557 5.85 -67.92 22.48
C VAL A 557 6.57 -69.23 22.16
N ALA A 558 6.12 -70.34 22.75
CA ALA A 558 6.65 -71.66 22.43
C ALA A 558 6.33 -72.07 20.97
N PRO A 559 7.18 -72.90 20.30
CA PRO A 559 8.32 -73.65 20.84
C PRO A 559 9.58 -72.83 21.10
N TYR A 560 10.42 -73.32 22.02
CA TYR A 560 11.72 -72.71 22.33
C TYR A 560 12.88 -73.50 21.73
N ALA A 561 13.87 -72.80 21.18
CA ALA A 561 15.17 -73.32 20.79
C ALA A 561 16.21 -72.92 21.85
N ILE A 562 16.93 -73.90 22.39
CA ILE A 562 17.97 -73.69 23.41
C ILE A 562 19.31 -74.01 22.79
N ILE A 563 20.26 -73.06 22.88
CA ILE A 563 21.63 -73.19 22.40
C ILE A 563 22.55 -72.95 23.60
N ILE A 564 23.52 -73.82 23.82
CA ILE A 564 24.52 -73.69 24.88
C ILE A 564 25.87 -73.48 24.21
N ASN A 565 26.55 -72.40 24.55
CA ASN A 565 27.89 -72.12 24.07
C ASN A 565 28.92 -72.16 25.22
N ASP A 566 30.13 -72.64 24.94
CA ASP A 566 31.27 -72.50 25.85
C ASP A 566 31.73 -71.02 25.95
N ALA A 567 32.70 -70.75 26.82
CA ALA A 567 33.28 -69.42 26.99
C ALA A 567 33.97 -68.87 25.72
N ASP A 568 34.34 -69.73 24.77
CA ASP A 568 34.94 -69.38 23.49
C ASP A 568 33.88 -69.17 22.38
N GLY A 569 32.59 -69.38 22.69
CA GLY A 569 31.46 -69.18 21.79
C GLY A 569 31.12 -70.38 20.89
N ASN A 570 31.66 -71.58 21.17
CA ASN A 570 31.32 -72.79 20.43
C ASN A 570 30.08 -73.48 21.02
N GLU A 571 29.17 -73.93 20.15
CA GLU A 571 27.99 -74.69 20.57
C GLU A 571 28.38 -76.07 21.14
N VAL A 572 27.84 -76.41 22.31
CA VAL A 572 28.10 -77.65 23.03
C VAL A 572 26.79 -78.37 23.40
N ALA A 573 26.89 -79.68 23.65
CA ALA A 573 25.76 -80.47 24.13
C ALA A 573 25.43 -80.16 25.61
N ASP A 574 24.20 -80.38 26.04
CA ASP A 574 23.72 -80.17 27.42
C ASP A 574 24.19 -81.24 28.43
N ALA A 575 25.12 -82.10 28.01
CA ALA A 575 25.69 -83.17 28.82
C ALA A 575 27.19 -83.29 28.53
N TYR A 576 27.88 -83.85 29.51
CA TYR A 576 29.33 -84.07 29.50
C TYR A 576 30.16 -82.77 29.53
N LEU A 577 29.72 -81.81 30.33
CA LEU A 577 30.33 -80.48 30.41
C LEU A 577 31.43 -80.44 31.48
N PRO A 578 32.68 -80.10 31.12
CA PRO A 578 33.73 -79.80 32.09
C PRO A 578 33.38 -78.58 32.95
N ALA A 579 34.01 -78.47 34.13
CA ALA A 579 33.92 -77.27 34.96
C ALA A 579 34.35 -76.00 34.18
N GLY A 580 33.50 -74.98 34.17
CA GLY A 580 33.69 -73.78 33.34
C GLY A 580 32.43 -72.93 33.21
N ASP A 581 32.55 -71.81 32.51
CA ASP A 581 31.46 -70.87 32.24
C ASP A 581 30.82 -71.15 30.88
N TYR A 582 29.49 -71.10 30.83
CA TYR A 582 28.70 -71.37 29.63
C TYR A 582 27.61 -70.32 29.44
N PHE A 583 27.33 -69.97 28.18
CA PHE A 583 26.27 -69.04 27.79
C PHE A 583 25.11 -69.83 27.21
N VAL A 584 23.97 -69.82 27.89
CA VAL A 584 22.74 -70.43 27.44
C VAL A 584 21.88 -69.37 26.78
N THR A 585 21.60 -69.52 25.49
CA THR A 585 20.68 -68.67 24.73
C THR A 585 19.41 -69.43 24.46
N VAL A 586 18.26 -68.84 24.81
CA VAL A 586 16.95 -69.33 24.39
C VAL A 586 16.33 -68.37 23.38
N GLN A 587 15.80 -68.93 22.30
CA GLN A 587 14.96 -68.24 21.34
C GLN A 587 13.55 -68.84 21.36
N ASP A 588 12.52 -68.00 21.27
CA ASP A 588 11.13 -68.43 21.09
C ASP A 588 10.70 -68.49 19.60
N ASP A 589 9.43 -68.81 19.32
CA ASP A 589 8.91 -68.97 17.95
C ASP A 589 8.80 -67.64 17.19
N LEU A 590 8.67 -66.51 17.91
CA LEU A 590 8.64 -65.17 17.33
C LEU A 590 10.04 -64.59 17.08
N GLY A 591 11.10 -65.27 17.56
CA GLY A 591 12.48 -64.85 17.35
C GLY A 591 13.10 -64.10 18.52
N CYS A 592 12.37 -63.93 19.62
CA CYS A 592 12.85 -63.24 20.82
C CYS A 592 13.94 -64.07 21.51
N ARG A 593 15.05 -63.43 21.90
CA ARG A 593 16.22 -64.11 22.46
C ARG A 593 16.56 -63.60 23.86
N VAL A 594 16.86 -64.53 24.76
CA VAL A 594 17.44 -64.23 26.08
C VAL A 594 18.67 -65.10 26.30
N THR A 595 19.75 -64.50 26.83
CA THR A 595 21.00 -65.22 27.13
C THR A 595 21.32 -65.12 28.62
N ALA A 596 21.67 -66.25 29.24
CA ALA A 596 22.09 -66.32 30.63
C ALA A 596 23.46 -67.00 30.75
N LEU A 597 24.29 -66.51 31.67
CA LEU A 597 25.55 -67.13 32.05
C LEU A 597 25.30 -68.17 33.17
N VAL A 598 25.89 -69.35 33.03
CA VAL A 598 25.89 -70.39 34.06
C VAL A 598 27.27 -71.00 34.22
N THR A 599 27.72 -71.19 35.46
CA THR A 599 29.00 -71.82 35.77
C THR A 599 28.78 -73.26 36.22
N VAL A 600 29.47 -74.21 35.59
CA VAL A 600 29.58 -75.60 36.07
C VAL A 600 30.73 -75.65 37.07
N GLU A 601 30.42 -75.83 38.35
CA GLU A 601 31.44 -75.96 39.40
C GLU A 601 32.12 -77.34 39.38
N SER A 602 33.31 -77.47 39.97
CA SER A 602 33.93 -78.79 40.20
C SER A 602 33.59 -79.33 41.59
N SER A 603 33.20 -80.60 41.70
CA SER A 603 32.91 -81.26 42.99
C SER A 603 34.04 -82.15 43.55
N VAL A 604 35.27 -82.06 43.01
CA VAL A 604 36.39 -82.83 43.55
C VAL A 604 36.87 -82.20 44.87
N ALA A 605 36.43 -82.76 46.00
CA ALA A 605 36.95 -82.42 47.32
C ALA A 605 38.16 -83.31 47.67
N VAL A 606 39.30 -82.69 48.02
CA VAL A 606 40.46 -83.38 48.59
C VAL A 606 40.18 -83.67 50.07
N VAL A 607 40.15 -84.94 50.46
CA VAL A 607 40.14 -85.36 51.88
C VAL A 607 41.60 -85.40 52.35
N ASP A 608 42.01 -84.40 53.13
CA ASP A 608 43.31 -84.38 53.80
C ASP A 608 43.32 -85.45 54.90
N VAL A 609 44.16 -86.48 54.75
CA VAL A 609 44.33 -87.54 55.76
C VAL A 609 45.63 -87.27 56.50
N ASP A 610 45.51 -86.62 57.66
CA ASP A 610 46.61 -86.26 58.55
C ASP A 610 47.39 -87.51 59.03
N GLY A 611 48.68 -87.61 58.70
CA GLY A 611 49.57 -88.60 59.31
C GLY A 611 50.67 -89.28 58.47
N ALA A 612 51.45 -88.57 57.66
CA ALA A 612 52.80 -89.02 57.26
C ALA A 612 53.74 -87.85 56.88
N SER A 613 54.97 -87.88 57.39
CA SER A 613 55.97 -86.80 57.40
C SER A 613 56.72 -86.56 56.06
N MET A 614 56.10 -86.79 54.90
CA MET A 614 56.77 -86.59 53.59
C MET A 614 56.56 -85.16 53.06
N VAL A 615 57.60 -84.57 52.46
CA VAL A 615 57.53 -83.20 51.91
C VAL A 615 57.86 -83.24 50.43
N LEU A 616 56.91 -82.80 49.60
CA LEU A 616 57.09 -82.59 48.16
C LEU A 616 57.31 -81.10 47.87
N TYR A 617 58.43 -80.76 47.24
CA TYR A 617 58.76 -79.38 46.90
C TYR A 617 59.57 -79.30 45.59
N PRO A 618 59.33 -78.31 44.72
CA PRO A 618 58.22 -77.36 44.77
C PRO A 618 56.88 -78.03 44.43
N ASN A 619 55.84 -77.69 45.19
CA ASN A 619 54.44 -78.05 44.91
C ASN A 619 53.59 -76.78 45.09
N PRO A 620 52.97 -76.22 44.02
CA PRO A 620 52.92 -76.74 42.65
C PRO A 620 54.23 -76.54 41.85
N THR A 621 54.42 -77.29 40.76
CA THR A 621 55.55 -77.14 39.82
C THR A 621 55.17 -77.50 38.38
N ARG A 622 55.96 -77.01 37.41
CA ARG A 622 55.97 -77.44 36.00
C ARG A 622 57.33 -77.99 35.60
N GLY A 623 58.11 -78.43 36.59
CA GLY A 623 59.48 -78.86 36.42
C GLY A 623 59.77 -80.06 37.31
N THR A 624 61.01 -80.14 37.78
CA THR A 624 61.42 -81.20 38.70
C THR A 624 60.71 -81.08 40.06
N ILE A 625 60.13 -82.19 40.52
CA ILE A 625 59.62 -82.36 41.89
C ILE A 625 60.67 -83.11 42.69
N GLU A 626 60.94 -82.64 43.91
CA GLU A 626 61.72 -83.38 44.90
C GLU A 626 60.82 -83.86 46.04
N ILE A 627 60.96 -85.13 46.42
CA ILE A 627 60.41 -85.66 47.66
C ILE A 627 61.53 -85.87 48.68
N THR A 628 61.34 -85.26 49.84
CA THR A 628 62.23 -85.39 51.00
C THR A 628 61.51 -86.08 52.15
N ASN A 629 62.30 -86.65 53.07
CA ASN A 629 61.81 -87.30 54.28
C ASN A 629 60.98 -88.58 54.05
N LEU A 630 61.38 -89.37 53.04
CA LEU A 630 60.81 -90.70 52.77
C LEU A 630 60.96 -91.64 53.98
N PRO A 631 60.03 -92.59 54.19
CA PRO A 631 60.16 -93.59 55.25
C PRO A 631 61.46 -94.38 55.09
N ALA A 632 62.16 -94.70 56.19
CA ALA A 632 63.48 -95.35 56.15
C ALA A 632 63.50 -96.75 55.48
N ARG A 633 62.33 -97.33 55.15
CA ARG A 633 62.14 -98.67 54.58
C ARG A 633 60.97 -98.74 53.60
N TRP A 634 60.95 -97.83 52.61
CA TRP A 634 60.00 -97.92 51.51
C TRP A 634 60.42 -98.97 50.46
N THR A 635 59.44 -99.47 49.71
CA THR A 635 59.57 -100.58 48.75
C THR A 635 59.18 -100.17 47.32
N SER A 636 58.19 -99.28 47.15
CA SER A 636 57.89 -98.65 45.87
C SER A 636 57.26 -97.26 46.05
N LEU A 637 57.38 -96.43 45.03
CA LEU A 637 56.69 -95.14 44.90
C LEU A 637 55.97 -95.10 43.56
N HIS A 638 54.70 -94.70 43.57
CA HIS A 638 53.84 -94.60 42.40
C HIS A 638 53.22 -93.21 42.35
N VAL A 639 53.31 -92.54 41.20
CA VAL A 639 52.62 -91.27 40.97
C VAL A 639 51.51 -91.52 39.98
N MET A 640 50.28 -91.15 40.33
CA MET A 640 49.09 -91.35 39.51
C MET A 640 48.41 -90.02 39.24
N ASN A 641 47.85 -89.84 38.05
CA ASN A 641 46.95 -88.71 37.80
C ASN A 641 45.56 -88.95 38.43
N VAL A 642 44.69 -87.95 38.40
CA VAL A 642 43.31 -88.07 38.91
C VAL A 642 42.47 -89.18 38.27
N ALA A 643 42.80 -89.58 37.03
CA ALA A 643 42.16 -90.71 36.34
C ALA A 643 42.71 -92.08 36.77
N GLY A 644 43.60 -92.14 37.77
CA GLY A 644 44.22 -93.38 38.25
C GLY A 644 45.27 -93.97 37.31
N ARG A 645 45.68 -93.24 36.25
CA ARG A 645 46.78 -93.66 35.37
C ARG A 645 48.10 -93.41 36.07
N GLU A 646 48.91 -94.46 36.16
CA GLU A 646 50.29 -94.37 36.66
C GLU A 646 51.16 -93.56 35.70
N MET A 647 51.65 -92.44 36.19
CA MET A 647 52.57 -91.53 35.50
C MET A 647 54.03 -91.91 35.75
N LEU A 648 54.32 -92.45 36.94
CA LEU A 648 55.66 -92.80 37.36
C LEU A 648 55.63 -93.95 38.37
N ALA A 649 56.57 -94.89 38.27
CA ALA A 649 56.86 -95.89 39.30
C ALA A 649 58.36 -95.99 39.56
N MET A 650 58.75 -95.99 40.84
CA MET A 650 60.15 -96.02 41.27
C MET A 650 60.40 -97.08 42.36
N GLN A 651 61.64 -97.58 42.41
CA GLN A 651 62.15 -98.57 43.37
C GLN A 651 63.29 -97.98 44.21
N PRO A 652 63.63 -98.53 45.40
CA PRO A 652 64.53 -97.90 46.36
C PRO A 652 65.96 -97.72 45.83
N GLN A 653 66.44 -96.48 45.85
CA GLN A 653 67.84 -96.10 45.60
C GLN A 653 68.48 -95.71 46.95
N ALA A 654 69.78 -95.97 47.14
CA ALA A 654 70.45 -95.77 48.43
C ALA A 654 70.46 -94.29 48.89
N THR A 655 69.51 -93.99 49.79
CA THR A 655 69.37 -92.87 50.77
C THR A 655 69.55 -91.42 50.30
N GLY A 656 68.47 -90.63 50.42
CA GLY A 656 68.53 -89.18 50.63
C GLY A 656 67.27 -88.42 50.22
N SER A 657 67.01 -88.34 48.92
CA SER A 657 65.83 -87.72 48.30
C SER A 657 65.59 -88.35 46.92
N LEU A 658 64.36 -88.31 46.42
CA LEU A 658 64.02 -88.70 45.05
C LEU A 658 63.57 -87.48 44.27
N GLN A 659 63.97 -87.41 43.01
CA GLN A 659 63.57 -86.35 42.10
C GLN A 659 63.08 -86.94 40.79
N TRP A 660 62.05 -86.34 40.21
CA TRP A 660 61.58 -86.63 38.87
C TRP A 660 61.16 -85.35 38.16
N ASP A 661 61.26 -85.35 36.83
CA ASP A 661 60.80 -84.24 36.00
C ASP A 661 59.33 -84.44 35.60
N ALA A 662 58.49 -83.46 35.92
CA ALA A 662 57.08 -83.43 35.57
C ALA A 662 56.74 -82.37 34.52
N SER A 663 57.74 -81.79 33.83
CA SER A 663 57.53 -80.72 32.83
C SER A 663 56.59 -81.13 31.69
N ASP A 664 56.67 -82.39 31.28
CA ASP A 664 55.88 -82.94 30.17
C ASP A 664 54.52 -83.53 30.63
N TRP A 665 54.17 -83.39 31.91
CA TRP A 665 52.91 -83.91 32.45
C TRP A 665 51.78 -82.88 32.25
N PRO A 666 50.55 -83.31 31.92
CA PRO A 666 49.39 -82.42 31.84
C PRO A 666 49.19 -81.61 33.13
N VAL A 667 48.67 -80.39 33.03
CA VAL A 667 48.33 -79.60 34.22
C VAL A 667 47.20 -80.32 34.96
N GLY A 668 47.39 -80.61 36.25
CA GLY A 668 46.41 -81.32 37.03
C GLY A 668 46.93 -81.71 38.42
N VAL A 669 46.06 -82.35 39.20
CA VAL A 669 46.40 -82.91 40.50
C VAL A 669 46.96 -84.32 40.32
N TYR A 670 48.00 -84.65 41.06
CA TYR A 670 48.63 -85.97 41.04
C TYR A 670 48.72 -86.54 42.45
N PHE A 671 48.48 -87.84 42.56
CA PHE A 671 48.55 -88.61 43.79
C PHE A 671 49.91 -89.30 43.86
N VAL A 672 50.66 -89.09 44.94
CA VAL A 672 51.97 -89.74 45.16
C VAL A 672 51.84 -90.79 46.25
N GLN A 673 51.77 -92.05 45.85
CA GLN A 673 51.67 -93.19 46.74
C GLN A 673 53.05 -93.78 47.06
N VAL A 674 53.37 -93.97 48.34
CA VAL A 674 54.61 -94.61 48.82
C VAL A 674 54.28 -95.87 49.62
N VAL A 675 54.83 -97.02 49.21
CA VAL A 675 54.57 -98.31 49.85
C VAL A 675 55.74 -98.69 50.77
N GLY A 676 55.50 -98.86 52.07
CA GLY A 676 56.50 -99.33 53.05
C GLY A 676 56.31 -100.77 53.50
N GLU A 677 57.26 -101.33 54.25
CA GLU A 677 57.15 -102.69 54.83
C GLU A 677 55.97 -102.84 55.81
N GLU A 678 55.48 -101.75 56.42
CA GLU A 678 54.34 -101.75 57.34
C GLU A 678 52.98 -101.41 56.68
N GLY A 679 52.96 -101.12 55.37
CA GLY A 679 51.73 -100.78 54.63
C GLY A 679 51.88 -99.59 53.68
N ILE A 680 50.77 -99.22 53.03
CA ILE A 680 50.68 -98.12 52.06
C ILE A 680 50.53 -96.79 52.80
N SER A 681 51.38 -95.81 52.48
CA SER A 681 51.16 -94.39 52.78
C SER A 681 50.83 -93.70 51.47
N THR A 682 49.63 -93.16 51.35
CA THR A 682 49.19 -92.39 50.16
C THR A 682 49.32 -90.91 50.38
#